data_AF-A0ABC9PB45-F1
#
_entry.id   AF-A0ABC9PB45-F1
#
_cell.length_a   1.000
_cell.length_b   1.000
_cell.length_c   1.000
_cell.angle_alpha   90.00
_cell.angle_beta   90.00
_cell.angle_gamma   90.00
#
_symmetry.space_group_name_H-M   'P 1'
#
loop_
_entity.id
_entity.type
_entity.pdbx_description
1 polymer ?
#
loop_
_entity_poly.entity_id
_entity_poly.type
_entity_poly.pdbx_seq_one_letter_code
_entity_poly.pdbx_strand_id
1 'polypeptide(L)'
;MRFNQYSYARTKRENMLTELAELGFFYDSNRSDKENLEDFLRTSFFTYKNTDHPLKSWAADSQTDLLSFFQSDRELTASVFYTVAFQLLEFSPFIDFTDVEAFRKETGFPITFGDLLENLYQLLNTRTKNGNLLVDKLVSEGLIPEDNTHHYFNGKSLATFSSHDAIREVVYVESRVDTDRDGRPDLIKVSIIRPRYQGQVPAVMTASPYHQGTNDPASDKALHDMNVDLAKKEPHQITVQDPKLKLLQLDSPAPAQEVSEAEEKLGHIGTYTLNDYLLPRGFANLYVSGVGTKDSEGLMTSGDYQQIEAYKNVIDWLNGRCRAFTDHTRQREIKASWSNGKVATTGISYLGTMSNGLATTGVDGLEVIIAEAGISSWYNYYRENGLVTSPGGYPGEDFESLTELTYSRNLRAGDYLRHNDTYQQSLEQQRKDLDRQTGDYNQFWHDRNYLLHADKVKAEVVFTHGSQDWNVKPLHVYNMFRALPPHIKKHLFFHNGAHVYMNNWQSVDFRESINALLSKKLLGCESDFELPTVIWQDNSQAQNWLTLEDFGGQEQKLQLQLGQDCQSIQNQYPEEDYNRFAKNYQSFKTELFEGKVNQITLDWTLEKDLFLNGATQLNLRLKSSTDKGLISAQLLDFGLAKRHTPIPTPIEPRVMDNGRYYMLDNLVELPFAETPHRVITKGFLNLQNRTNLLSVEEVTPDQWLEFSFELQPTIYKMKKGDQLRLVLYTTDFEHTVRDKIDYQLTVDLEQSSLDLPTMTSH
;
A
#
# COMPACT_ATOMS: atom_id res chain seq x y z
N MET A 1 -18.01 -3.90 14.34
CA MET A 1 -17.71 -2.64 13.64
C MET A 1 -17.35 -1.58 14.66
N ARG A 2 -16.27 -0.82 14.41
CA ARG A 2 -15.95 0.44 15.09
C ARG A 2 -15.76 1.52 14.02
N PHE A 3 -16.31 2.71 14.24
CA PHE A 3 -16.22 3.84 13.32
C PHE A 3 -14.88 4.55 13.51
N ASN A 4 -14.08 4.63 12.45
CA ASN A 4 -12.93 5.52 12.36
C ASN A 4 -13.11 6.34 11.08
N GLN A 5 -13.46 7.61 11.25
CA GLN A 5 -13.88 8.51 10.16
C GLN A 5 -12.80 9.56 9.94
N TYR A 6 -12.05 9.42 8.84
CA TYR A 6 -10.99 10.33 8.42
C TYR A 6 -11.39 11.15 7.20
N SER A 7 -12.45 10.77 6.48
CA SER A 7 -12.90 11.43 5.25
C SER A 7 -13.85 12.61 5.48
N TYR A 8 -14.44 12.75 6.66
CA TYR A 8 -15.40 13.82 6.97
C TYR A 8 -14.70 15.14 7.27
N ALA A 9 -15.05 16.19 6.54
CA ALA A 9 -14.59 17.56 6.79
C ALA A 9 -15.75 18.41 7.28
N ARG A 10 -15.69 18.92 8.51
CA ARG A 10 -16.73 19.84 9.01
C ARG A 10 -16.75 21.11 8.15
N THR A 11 -17.93 21.53 7.72
CA THR A 11 -18.12 22.71 6.86
C THR A 11 -19.04 23.74 7.52
N LYS A 12 -19.29 24.88 6.86
CA LYS A 12 -20.20 25.91 7.36
C LYS A 12 -21.65 25.48 7.19
N ARG A 13 -22.53 25.98 8.07
CA ARG A 13 -23.98 25.73 8.03
C ARG A 13 -24.60 25.98 6.65
N GLU A 14 -24.22 27.08 5.99
CA GLU A 14 -24.70 27.45 4.65
C GLU A 14 -24.33 26.42 3.59
N ASN A 15 -23.11 25.87 3.67
CA ASN A 15 -22.66 24.81 2.77
C ASN A 15 -23.42 23.51 3.03
N MET A 16 -23.63 23.14 4.31
CA MET A 16 -24.44 21.97 4.65
C MET A 16 -25.85 22.05 4.07
N LEU A 17 -26.52 23.21 4.20
CA LEU A 17 -27.86 23.43 3.65
C LEU A 17 -27.87 23.33 2.11
N THR A 18 -26.86 23.89 1.46
CA THR A 18 -26.74 23.89 0.00
C THR A 18 -26.54 22.46 -0.51
N GLU A 19 -25.53 21.76 0.00
CA GLU A 19 -25.20 20.39 -0.41
C GLU A 19 -26.33 19.40 -0.10
N LEU A 20 -27.04 19.56 1.03
CA LEU A 20 -28.24 18.75 1.31
C LEU A 20 -29.36 19.01 0.31
N ALA A 21 -29.63 20.28 -0.01
CA ALA A 21 -30.69 20.65 -0.95
C ALA A 21 -30.41 20.15 -2.37
N GLU A 22 -29.14 20.12 -2.80
CA GLU A 22 -28.72 19.54 -4.08
C GLU A 22 -29.01 18.04 -4.19
N LEU A 23 -29.02 17.33 -3.06
CA LEU A 23 -29.42 15.92 -2.96
C LEU A 23 -30.93 15.72 -2.68
N GLY A 24 -31.70 16.81 -2.60
CA GLY A 24 -33.14 16.80 -2.33
C GLY A 24 -33.51 16.74 -0.84
N PHE A 25 -32.54 16.85 0.08
CA PHE A 25 -32.78 16.94 1.52
C PHE A 25 -32.99 18.41 1.93
N PHE A 26 -34.20 18.78 2.33
CA PHE A 26 -34.51 20.13 2.79
C PHE A 26 -34.56 20.19 4.32
N TYR A 27 -33.92 21.20 4.90
CA TYR A 27 -33.96 21.47 6.34
C TYR A 27 -34.61 22.85 6.58
N ASP A 28 -35.67 22.87 7.40
CA ASP A 28 -36.39 24.11 7.76
C ASP A 28 -36.17 24.41 9.25
N SER A 29 -35.49 25.54 9.52
CA SER A 29 -35.24 26.00 10.90
C SER A 29 -36.49 26.41 11.68
N ASN A 30 -37.65 26.55 11.01
CA ASN A 30 -38.92 26.85 11.67
C ASN A 30 -39.67 25.58 12.11
N ARG A 31 -39.23 24.40 11.67
CA ARG A 31 -39.79 23.11 12.05
C ARG A 31 -39.00 22.50 13.19
N SER A 32 -39.65 21.64 13.97
CA SER A 32 -39.01 20.87 15.02
C SER A 32 -37.97 19.90 14.45
N ASP A 33 -37.01 19.50 15.28
CA ASP A 33 -36.02 18.47 14.91
C ASP A 33 -36.71 17.14 14.55
N LYS A 34 -37.80 16.82 15.22
CA LYS A 34 -38.62 15.63 14.90
C LYS A 34 -39.17 15.69 13.48
N GLU A 35 -39.74 16.82 13.08
CA GLU A 35 -40.30 17.01 11.73
C GLU A 35 -39.21 17.01 10.65
N ASN A 36 -38.07 17.65 10.90
CA ASN A 36 -36.94 17.64 9.97
C ASN A 36 -36.35 16.23 9.82
N LEU A 37 -36.26 15.44 10.90
CA LEU A 37 -35.82 14.05 10.84
C LEU A 37 -36.80 13.18 10.05
N GLU A 38 -38.11 13.37 10.22
CA GLU A 38 -39.12 12.64 9.45
C GLU A 38 -38.97 12.88 7.94
N ASP A 39 -38.83 14.15 7.53
CA ASP A 39 -38.64 14.53 6.14
C ASP A 39 -37.35 13.95 5.55
N PHE A 40 -36.25 13.99 6.32
CA PHE A 40 -34.98 13.39 5.92
C PHE A 40 -35.12 11.88 5.67
N LEU A 41 -35.81 11.16 6.55
CA LEU A 41 -36.06 9.72 6.40
C LEU A 41 -36.95 9.42 5.21
N ARG A 42 -38.03 10.17 5.04
CA ARG A 42 -38.94 10.00 3.89
C ARG A 42 -38.22 10.25 2.57
N THR A 43 -37.30 11.21 2.53
CA THR A 43 -36.43 11.45 1.37
C THR A 43 -35.46 10.29 1.17
N SER A 44 -34.88 9.74 2.23
CA SER A 44 -34.02 8.55 2.17
C SER A 44 -34.77 7.30 1.67
N PHE A 45 -36.08 7.23 1.87
CA PHE A 45 -36.97 6.17 1.37
C PHE A 45 -37.55 6.45 -0.03
N PHE A 46 -36.83 7.18 -0.89
CA PHE A 46 -37.26 7.55 -2.24
C PHE A 46 -37.66 6.36 -3.14
N THR A 47 -37.22 5.15 -2.82
CA THR A 47 -37.60 3.91 -3.53
C THR A 47 -39.02 3.43 -3.18
N TYR A 48 -39.67 4.00 -2.15
CA TYR A 48 -41.03 3.69 -1.73
C TYR A 48 -42.01 4.78 -2.15
N LYS A 49 -43.08 4.41 -2.86
CA LYS A 49 -44.20 5.33 -3.11
C LYS A 49 -44.97 5.70 -1.84
N ASN A 50 -45.11 4.74 -0.92
CA ASN A 50 -45.73 4.94 0.38
C ASN A 50 -44.64 4.82 1.46
N THR A 51 -44.08 5.95 1.90
CA THR A 51 -43.00 6.00 2.87
C THR A 51 -43.45 5.70 4.31
N ASP A 52 -44.76 5.63 4.58
CA ASP A 52 -45.26 5.15 5.89
C ASP A 52 -44.93 3.67 6.10
N HIS A 53 -44.83 2.88 5.04
CA HIS A 53 -44.49 1.46 5.14
C HIS A 53 -43.10 1.22 5.73
N PRO A 54 -42.00 1.78 5.17
CA PRO A 54 -40.67 1.64 5.77
C PRO A 54 -40.60 2.28 7.16
N LEU A 55 -41.23 3.45 7.40
CA LEU A 55 -41.29 4.04 8.74
C LEU A 55 -41.96 3.11 9.76
N LYS A 56 -43.05 2.44 9.41
CA LYS A 56 -43.73 1.49 10.30
C LYS A 56 -42.91 0.22 10.56
N SER A 57 -41.99 -0.12 9.64
CA SER A 57 -41.12 -1.29 9.80
C SER A 57 -39.90 -1.04 10.69
N TRP A 58 -39.59 0.22 10.98
CA TRP A 58 -38.46 0.63 11.81
C TRP A 58 -38.89 0.96 13.23
N ALA A 59 -37.94 0.91 14.16
CA ALA A 59 -38.18 1.19 15.57
C ALA A 59 -37.70 2.60 15.95
N ALA A 60 -38.49 3.31 16.76
CA ALA A 60 -38.00 4.48 17.50
C ALA A 60 -37.37 4.07 18.84
N ASP A 61 -37.90 3.01 19.46
CA ASP A 61 -37.42 2.39 20.69
C ASP A 61 -37.93 0.93 20.80
N SER A 62 -37.74 0.29 21.96
CA SER A 62 -38.14 -1.11 22.19
C SER A 62 -39.65 -1.37 22.22
N GLN A 63 -40.49 -0.33 22.20
CA GLN A 63 -41.95 -0.44 22.31
C GLN A 63 -42.71 0.25 21.18
N THR A 64 -42.06 1.14 20.43
CA THR A 64 -42.73 2.05 19.48
C THR A 64 -42.06 1.97 18.11
N ASP A 65 -42.85 1.70 17.07
CA ASP A 65 -42.41 1.85 15.69
C ASP A 65 -42.26 3.32 15.29
N LEU A 66 -41.46 3.59 14.26
CA LEU A 66 -41.05 4.95 13.92
C LEU A 66 -42.19 5.79 13.34
N LEU A 67 -43.15 5.18 12.62
CA LEU A 67 -44.35 5.88 12.15
C LEU A 67 -45.23 6.30 13.34
N SER A 68 -45.50 5.38 14.27
CA SER A 68 -46.26 5.68 15.50
C SER A 68 -45.56 6.75 16.35
N PHE A 69 -44.22 6.75 16.41
CA PHE A 69 -43.45 7.80 17.07
C PHE A 69 -43.69 9.17 16.41
N PHE A 70 -43.57 9.27 15.08
CA PHE A 70 -43.78 10.53 14.36
C PHE A 70 -45.21 11.08 14.52
N GLN A 71 -46.22 10.19 14.59
CA GLN A 71 -47.62 10.56 14.80
C GLN A 71 -48.00 10.88 16.27
N SER A 72 -47.08 10.71 17.21
CA SER A 72 -47.30 11.00 18.64
C SER A 72 -46.83 12.40 19.05
N ASP A 73 -47.22 12.85 20.24
CA ASP A 73 -46.71 14.10 20.84
C ASP A 73 -45.33 13.95 21.51
N ARG A 74 -44.65 12.79 21.35
CA ARG A 74 -43.33 12.55 21.95
C ARG A 74 -42.25 13.37 21.25
N GLU A 75 -41.40 14.02 22.04
CA GLU A 75 -40.22 14.75 21.56
C GLU A 75 -39.11 13.81 21.05
N LEU A 76 -38.28 14.32 20.13
CA LEU A 76 -37.07 13.62 19.70
C LEU A 76 -36.01 13.64 20.80
N THR A 77 -35.60 12.45 21.25
CA THR A 77 -34.50 12.29 22.21
C THR A 77 -33.25 11.77 21.52
N ALA A 78 -32.09 11.91 22.17
CA ALA A 78 -30.84 11.33 21.69
C ALA A 78 -30.95 9.82 21.43
N SER A 79 -31.60 9.07 22.34
CA SER A 79 -31.78 7.62 22.20
C SER A 79 -32.61 7.25 20.97
N VAL A 80 -33.67 8.00 20.66
CA VAL A 80 -34.48 7.80 19.46
C VAL A 80 -33.66 8.16 18.23
N PHE A 81 -32.98 9.30 18.22
CA PHE A 81 -32.10 9.70 17.12
C PHE A 81 -31.05 8.62 16.80
N TYR A 82 -30.33 8.12 17.80
CA TYR A 82 -29.30 7.09 17.57
C TYR A 82 -29.91 5.77 17.08
N THR A 83 -31.08 5.36 17.59
CA THR A 83 -31.76 4.14 17.13
C THR A 83 -32.15 4.26 15.66
N VAL A 84 -32.62 5.43 15.23
CA VAL A 84 -32.93 5.74 13.83
C VAL A 84 -31.67 5.81 12.97
N ALA A 85 -30.63 6.50 13.45
CA ALA A 85 -29.37 6.65 12.73
C ALA A 85 -28.71 5.29 12.48
N PHE A 86 -28.69 4.39 13.45
CA PHE A 86 -28.14 3.04 13.27
C PHE A 86 -28.94 2.20 12.27
N GLN A 87 -30.27 2.33 12.22
CA GLN A 87 -31.09 1.68 11.18
C GLN A 87 -30.79 2.21 9.78
N LEU A 88 -30.60 3.53 9.61
CA LEU A 88 -30.12 4.12 8.35
C LEU A 88 -28.76 3.57 7.94
N LEU A 89 -27.87 3.35 8.91
CA LEU A 89 -26.55 2.76 8.71
C LEU A 89 -26.58 1.23 8.64
N GLU A 90 -27.75 0.63 8.40
CA GLU A 90 -27.97 -0.80 8.16
C GLU A 90 -27.72 -1.72 9.37
N PHE A 91 -27.68 -1.17 10.58
CA PHE A 91 -27.72 -1.96 11.81
C PHE A 91 -29.17 -2.29 12.17
N SER A 92 -29.40 -3.51 12.65
CA SER A 92 -30.71 -3.99 13.04
C SER A 92 -30.88 -3.92 14.56
N PRO A 93 -31.73 -3.01 15.10
CA PRO A 93 -32.10 -3.05 16.52
C PRO A 93 -32.62 -4.44 16.90
N PHE A 94 -32.39 -4.83 18.15
CA PHE A 94 -32.72 -6.14 18.73
C PHE A 94 -31.90 -7.32 18.20
N ILE A 95 -31.08 -7.11 17.16
CA ILE A 95 -30.16 -8.11 16.61
C ILE A 95 -28.72 -7.65 16.83
N ASP A 96 -28.35 -6.49 16.30
CA ASP A 96 -27.02 -5.91 16.45
C ASP A 96 -26.85 -5.21 17.81
N PHE A 97 -27.95 -4.66 18.37
CA PHE A 97 -27.93 -4.05 19.71
C PHE A 97 -29.32 -4.01 20.38
N THR A 98 -29.34 -4.05 21.71
CA THR A 98 -30.55 -3.83 22.53
C THR A 98 -30.48 -2.57 23.39
N ASP A 99 -29.27 -2.05 23.65
CA ASP A 99 -29.00 -0.79 24.31
C ASP A 99 -28.21 0.13 23.36
N VAL A 100 -28.89 1.17 22.89
CA VAL A 100 -28.34 2.08 21.88
C VAL A 100 -27.18 2.93 22.42
N GLU A 101 -27.18 3.30 23.70
CA GLU A 101 -26.09 4.10 24.27
C GLU A 101 -24.85 3.26 24.54
N ALA A 102 -25.03 2.01 24.95
CA ALA A 102 -23.94 1.05 25.04
C ALA A 102 -23.32 0.82 23.65
N PHE A 103 -24.15 0.55 22.65
CA PHE A 103 -23.71 0.32 21.27
C PHE A 103 -23.01 1.54 20.66
N ARG A 104 -23.53 2.75 20.90
CA ARG A 104 -22.90 4.01 20.47
C ARG A 104 -21.48 4.16 21.02
N LYS A 105 -21.28 3.83 22.29
CA LYS A 105 -19.96 3.91 22.94
C LYS A 105 -19.02 2.81 22.44
N GLU A 106 -19.50 1.57 22.31
CA GLU A 106 -18.71 0.43 21.85
C GLU A 106 -18.20 0.63 20.42
N THR A 107 -19.08 1.08 19.53
CA THR A 107 -18.76 1.33 18.12
C THR A 107 -17.97 2.61 17.90
N GLY A 108 -17.84 3.49 18.90
CA GLY A 108 -17.18 4.79 18.73
C GLY A 108 -17.91 5.70 17.74
N PHE A 109 -19.26 5.68 17.76
CA PHE A 109 -20.08 6.42 16.80
C PHE A 109 -19.71 7.93 16.76
N PRO A 110 -19.45 8.51 15.58
CA PRO A 110 -18.81 9.83 15.48
C PRO A 110 -19.78 11.01 15.69
N ILE A 111 -21.09 10.76 15.76
CA ILE A 111 -22.11 11.80 15.88
C ILE A 111 -22.56 11.92 17.34
N THR A 112 -22.51 13.14 17.87
CA THR A 112 -23.15 13.50 19.15
C THR A 112 -24.43 14.28 18.85
N PHE A 113 -25.56 13.77 19.33
CA PHE A 113 -26.87 14.39 19.15
C PHE A 113 -26.90 15.81 19.72
N GLY A 114 -27.31 16.78 18.90
CA GLY A 114 -27.28 18.21 19.20
C GLY A 114 -27.90 19.03 18.08
N ASP A 115 -27.09 19.75 17.30
CA ASP A 115 -27.57 20.45 16.09
C ASP A 115 -27.97 19.41 15.04
N LEU A 116 -29.29 19.22 14.84
CA LEU A 116 -29.80 18.19 13.95
C LEU A 116 -29.30 18.36 12.51
N LEU A 117 -29.15 19.59 12.02
CA LEU A 117 -28.64 19.81 10.66
C LEU A 117 -27.23 19.21 10.50
N GLU A 118 -26.34 19.50 11.45
CA GLU A 118 -24.99 18.94 11.46
C GLU A 118 -25.02 17.42 11.63
N ASN A 119 -25.90 16.91 12.48
CA ASN A 119 -26.06 15.47 12.69
C ASN A 119 -26.53 14.74 11.43
N LEU A 120 -27.53 15.25 10.70
CA LEU A 120 -28.02 14.66 9.45
C LEU A 120 -26.97 14.73 8.34
N TYR A 121 -26.29 15.88 8.24
CA TYR A 121 -25.21 16.07 7.28
C TYR A 121 -24.03 15.11 7.52
N GLN A 122 -23.60 14.94 8.78
CA GLN A 122 -22.57 13.97 9.14
C GLN A 122 -23.05 12.52 8.95
N LEU A 123 -24.34 12.23 9.14
CA LEU A 123 -24.91 10.90 8.96
C LEU A 123 -24.80 10.43 7.50
N LEU A 124 -25.07 11.31 6.54
CA LEU A 124 -24.81 11.04 5.11
C LEU A 124 -23.34 10.74 4.81
N ASN A 125 -22.42 11.35 5.56
CA ASN A 125 -20.97 11.14 5.49
C ASN A 125 -20.46 9.97 6.36
N THR A 126 -21.34 9.20 6.99
CA THR A 126 -20.96 8.10 7.87
C THR A 126 -21.12 6.76 7.14
N ARG A 127 -20.15 5.86 7.31
CA ARG A 127 -20.22 4.53 6.72
C ARG A 127 -21.37 3.70 7.29
N THR A 128 -22.06 2.97 6.43
CA THR A 128 -22.99 1.94 6.87
C THR A 128 -22.23 0.70 7.35
N LYS A 129 -22.93 -0.24 7.98
CA LYS A 129 -22.42 -1.57 8.35
C LYS A 129 -21.75 -2.30 7.17
N ASN A 130 -22.21 -2.02 5.95
CA ASN A 130 -21.79 -2.64 4.69
C ASN A 130 -20.67 -1.86 3.96
N GLY A 131 -20.15 -0.77 4.53
CA GLY A 131 -18.87 -0.15 4.13
C GLY A 131 -18.94 1.03 3.15
N ASN A 132 -20.07 1.30 2.50
CA ASN A 132 -20.28 2.57 1.78
C ASN A 132 -20.68 3.67 2.75
N LEU A 133 -20.37 4.94 2.43
CA LEU A 133 -21.07 6.06 3.09
C LEU A 133 -22.57 5.94 2.82
N LEU A 134 -23.39 6.42 3.76
CA LEU A 134 -24.84 6.47 3.55
C LEU A 134 -25.19 7.23 2.26
N VAL A 135 -24.53 8.36 1.97
CA VAL A 135 -24.74 9.09 0.71
C VAL A 135 -24.37 8.26 -0.51
N ASP A 136 -23.25 7.53 -0.48
CA ASP A 136 -22.81 6.69 -1.60
C ASP A 136 -23.80 5.55 -1.85
N LYS A 137 -24.35 4.95 -0.78
CA LYS A 137 -25.43 3.95 -0.89
C LYS A 137 -26.66 4.56 -1.55
N LEU A 138 -27.17 5.68 -1.07
CA LEU A 138 -28.38 6.30 -1.62
C LEU A 138 -28.19 6.73 -3.08
N VAL A 139 -27.02 7.28 -3.43
CA VAL A 139 -26.68 7.62 -4.82
C VAL A 139 -26.64 6.38 -5.70
N SER A 140 -26.03 5.28 -5.23
CA SER A 140 -26.02 4.00 -5.96
C SER A 140 -27.42 3.44 -6.24
N GLU A 141 -28.37 3.69 -5.32
CA GLU A 141 -29.77 3.26 -5.38
C GLU A 141 -30.68 4.18 -6.21
N GLY A 142 -30.17 5.33 -6.69
CA GLY A 142 -30.95 6.22 -7.56
C GLY A 142 -31.35 7.58 -6.98
N LEU A 143 -30.78 8.02 -5.85
CA LEU A 143 -31.17 9.27 -5.19
C LEU A 143 -31.09 10.48 -6.13
N ILE A 144 -30.00 10.57 -6.91
CA ILE A 144 -29.77 11.59 -7.94
C ILE A 144 -29.52 10.92 -9.30
N PRO A 145 -29.73 11.59 -10.45
CA PRO A 145 -29.54 10.98 -11.77
C PRO A 145 -28.05 10.72 -12.13
N GLU A 146 -27.82 9.78 -13.05
CA GLU A 146 -26.53 9.65 -13.77
C GLU A 146 -26.53 10.58 -14.99
N ASP A 147 -26.23 11.86 -14.77
CA ASP A 147 -26.21 12.86 -15.82
C ASP A 147 -24.82 13.04 -16.49
N ASN A 148 -23.84 12.24 -16.07
CA ASN A 148 -22.45 12.32 -16.52
C ASN A 148 -21.81 13.69 -16.26
N THR A 149 -22.15 14.31 -15.13
CA THR A 149 -21.50 15.53 -14.63
C THR A 149 -21.01 15.31 -13.20
N HIS A 150 -20.09 16.17 -12.74
CA HIS A 150 -19.59 16.10 -11.37
C HIS A 150 -20.63 16.67 -10.40
N HIS A 151 -21.00 15.86 -9.41
CA HIS A 151 -21.73 16.27 -8.22
C HIS A 151 -20.85 16.01 -7.01
N TYR A 152 -20.89 16.92 -6.03
CA TYR A 152 -20.05 16.83 -4.85
C TYR A 152 -20.89 16.78 -3.59
N PHE A 153 -20.44 16.02 -2.60
CA PHE A 153 -20.96 16.09 -1.24
C PHE A 153 -19.80 15.97 -0.27
N ASN A 154 -19.69 16.93 0.64
CA ASN A 154 -18.61 17.07 1.59
C ASN A 154 -17.20 16.98 0.96
N GLY A 155 -17.02 17.68 -0.16
CA GLY A 155 -15.75 17.72 -0.91
C GLY A 155 -15.40 16.44 -1.66
N LYS A 156 -16.33 15.48 -1.81
CA LYS A 156 -16.12 14.19 -2.49
C LYS A 156 -17.00 14.12 -3.74
N SER A 157 -16.43 13.62 -4.84
CA SER A 157 -17.19 13.37 -6.07
C SER A 157 -18.13 12.18 -5.89
N LEU A 158 -19.38 12.32 -6.33
CA LEU A 158 -20.43 11.31 -6.25
C LEU A 158 -20.50 10.45 -7.52
N ALA A 159 -21.12 9.26 -7.41
CA ALA A 159 -21.27 8.31 -8.51
C ALA A 159 -22.38 8.73 -9.51
N THR A 160 -22.11 9.77 -10.29
CA THR A 160 -23.04 10.39 -11.26
C THR A 160 -22.62 10.20 -12.73
N PHE A 161 -21.50 9.51 -12.98
CA PHE A 161 -21.10 9.09 -14.32
C PHE A 161 -21.46 7.62 -14.56
N SER A 162 -22.13 7.33 -15.69
CA SER A 162 -22.45 5.96 -16.08
C SER A 162 -21.18 5.18 -16.39
N SER A 163 -21.02 4.04 -15.70
CA SER A 163 -19.98 3.04 -15.97
C SER A 163 -20.35 2.07 -17.09
N HIS A 164 -21.64 1.95 -17.41
CA HIS A 164 -22.16 1.10 -18.48
C HIS A 164 -21.63 1.56 -19.86
N ASP A 165 -21.62 2.87 -20.08
CA ASP A 165 -21.32 3.52 -21.36
C ASP A 165 -19.85 3.92 -21.50
N ALA A 166 -19.00 3.53 -20.54
CA ALA A 166 -17.61 3.97 -20.46
C ALA A 166 -16.82 3.63 -21.74
N ILE A 167 -15.97 4.58 -22.17
CA ILE A 167 -15.12 4.44 -23.33
C ILE A 167 -13.91 3.59 -22.96
N ARG A 168 -13.61 2.59 -23.79
CA ARG A 168 -12.58 1.57 -23.58
C ARG A 168 -11.68 1.49 -24.80
N GLU A 169 -10.49 2.04 -24.71
CA GLU A 169 -9.59 2.26 -25.85
C GLU A 169 -8.13 1.95 -25.52
N VAL A 170 -7.33 1.73 -26.57
CA VAL A 170 -5.89 1.50 -26.48
C VAL A 170 -5.15 2.50 -27.37
N VAL A 171 -4.04 3.03 -26.85
CA VAL A 171 -3.10 3.87 -27.59
C VAL A 171 -1.66 3.45 -27.30
N TYR A 172 -0.73 3.91 -28.12
CA TYR A 172 0.70 3.61 -28.02
C TYR A 172 1.52 4.89 -27.88
N VAL A 173 1.96 5.19 -26.66
CA VAL A 173 2.73 6.41 -26.34
C VAL A 173 4.18 6.25 -26.78
N GLU A 174 4.72 7.23 -27.50
CA GLU A 174 6.12 7.26 -27.95
C GLU A 174 7.03 7.67 -26.80
N SER A 175 7.74 6.72 -26.18
CA SER A 175 8.65 7.05 -25.08
C SER A 175 9.88 7.84 -25.55
N ARG A 176 10.81 8.11 -24.63
CA ARG A 176 12.13 8.68 -24.93
C ARG A 176 13.28 7.70 -24.72
N VAL A 177 12.97 6.42 -24.50
CA VAL A 177 13.94 5.36 -24.24
C VAL A 177 14.02 4.41 -25.43
N ASP A 178 15.16 3.74 -25.55
CA ASP A 178 15.48 2.76 -26.59
C ASP A 178 16.16 1.57 -25.91
N THR A 179 15.34 0.76 -25.27
CA THR A 179 15.81 -0.28 -24.36
C THR A 179 16.28 -1.54 -25.11
N ASP A 180 15.80 -1.76 -26.35
CA ASP A 180 16.29 -2.83 -27.24
C ASP A 180 17.34 -2.35 -28.28
N ARG A 181 17.68 -1.05 -28.30
CA ARG A 181 18.76 -0.44 -29.08
C ARG A 181 18.55 -0.54 -30.59
N ASP A 182 17.31 -0.48 -31.04
CA ASP A 182 16.96 -0.51 -32.48
C ASP A 182 17.05 0.87 -33.15
N GLY A 183 17.36 1.92 -32.37
CA GLY A 183 17.50 3.30 -32.82
C GLY A 183 16.19 4.07 -32.89
N ARG A 184 15.08 3.51 -32.38
CA ARG A 184 13.77 4.14 -32.31
C ARG A 184 13.29 4.22 -30.86
N PRO A 185 12.41 5.18 -30.52
CA PRO A 185 11.83 5.18 -29.20
C PRO A 185 10.82 4.05 -29.03
N ASP A 186 10.88 3.38 -27.88
CA ASP A 186 9.96 2.32 -27.51
C ASP A 186 8.51 2.85 -27.42
N LEU A 187 7.57 2.23 -28.14
CA LEU A 187 6.14 2.47 -27.99
C LEU A 187 5.56 1.74 -26.75
N ILE A 188 4.84 2.48 -25.92
CA ILE A 188 4.26 1.99 -24.66
C ILE A 188 2.74 1.87 -24.80
N LYS A 189 2.23 0.66 -24.64
CA LYS A 189 0.78 0.42 -24.64
C LYS A 189 0.12 1.02 -23.41
N VAL A 190 -0.95 1.78 -23.64
CA VAL A 190 -1.81 2.38 -22.61
C VAL A 190 -3.23 1.88 -22.81
N SER A 191 -3.77 1.19 -21.80
CA SER A 191 -5.17 0.77 -21.75
C SER A 191 -5.99 1.83 -21.01
N ILE A 192 -7.02 2.38 -21.64
CA ILE A 192 -7.80 3.52 -21.14
C ILE A 192 -9.25 3.09 -20.94
N ILE A 193 -9.78 3.34 -19.73
CA ILE A 193 -11.21 3.29 -19.42
C ILE A 193 -11.61 4.66 -18.89
N ARG A 194 -12.48 5.39 -19.59
CA ARG A 194 -12.89 6.74 -19.18
C ARG A 194 -14.40 6.95 -19.29
N PRO A 195 -14.99 7.77 -18.42
CA PRO A 195 -16.40 8.09 -18.52
C PRO A 195 -16.67 8.96 -19.75
N ARG A 196 -17.92 9.00 -20.20
CA ARG A 196 -18.35 10.00 -21.18
C ARG A 196 -18.54 11.33 -20.46
N TYR A 197 -17.90 12.38 -20.96
CA TYR A 197 -18.03 13.72 -20.40
C TYR A 197 -17.85 14.75 -21.51
N GLN A 198 -18.59 15.86 -21.45
CA GLN A 198 -18.44 16.97 -22.42
C GLN A 198 -17.24 17.88 -22.09
N GLY A 199 -16.69 17.77 -20.87
CA GLY A 199 -15.47 18.45 -20.47
C GLY A 199 -14.26 17.50 -20.42
N GLN A 200 -13.23 17.94 -19.70
CA GLN A 200 -12.03 17.15 -19.46
C GLN A 200 -12.09 16.46 -18.10
N VAL A 201 -11.52 15.25 -18.01
CA VAL A 201 -11.41 14.49 -16.76
C VAL A 201 -9.95 14.26 -16.38
N PRO A 202 -9.64 14.14 -15.08
CA PRO A 202 -8.33 13.69 -14.63
C PRO A 202 -8.15 12.19 -14.85
N ALA A 203 -6.91 11.72 -14.70
CA ALA A 203 -6.55 10.32 -14.84
C ALA A 203 -6.02 9.72 -13.53
N VAL A 204 -6.38 8.46 -13.27
CA VAL A 204 -5.80 7.60 -12.24
C VAL A 204 -5.02 6.50 -12.96
N MET A 205 -3.69 6.59 -12.90
CA MET A 205 -2.76 5.74 -13.64
C MET A 205 -2.20 4.63 -12.76
N THR A 206 -2.36 3.40 -13.20
CA THR A 206 -1.73 2.21 -12.62
C THR A 206 -0.60 1.76 -13.54
N ALA A 207 0.65 2.02 -13.14
CA ALA A 207 1.85 1.55 -13.83
C ALA A 207 2.16 0.11 -13.38
N SER A 208 1.81 -0.88 -14.21
CA SER A 208 1.85 -2.29 -13.83
C SER A 208 2.54 -3.14 -14.91
N PRO A 209 3.77 -3.61 -14.65
CA PRO A 209 4.44 -4.58 -15.50
C PRO A 209 3.69 -5.92 -15.62
N TYR A 210 2.85 -6.25 -14.64
CA TYR A 210 2.05 -7.49 -14.60
C TYR A 210 0.80 -7.46 -15.48
N HIS A 211 0.34 -6.27 -15.86
CA HIS A 211 -1.03 -6.04 -16.32
C HIS A 211 -1.43 -6.86 -17.56
N GLN A 212 -0.48 -7.11 -18.48
CA GLN A 212 -0.76 -7.85 -19.72
C GLN A 212 -0.43 -9.35 -19.63
N GLY A 213 -0.22 -9.85 -18.41
CA GLY A 213 0.12 -11.24 -18.09
C GLY A 213 1.55 -11.40 -17.58
N THR A 214 1.78 -12.51 -16.87
CA THR A 214 3.09 -12.91 -16.33
C THR A 214 3.58 -14.20 -16.99
N ASN A 215 4.89 -14.46 -16.91
CA ASN A 215 5.52 -15.67 -17.43
C ASN A 215 6.06 -16.55 -16.28
N ASP A 216 5.13 -17.12 -15.50
CA ASP A 216 5.46 -17.92 -14.31
C ASP A 216 6.46 -19.06 -14.61
N PRO A 217 6.34 -19.84 -15.70
CA PRO A 217 7.30 -20.92 -15.99
C PRO A 217 8.74 -20.44 -16.19
N ALA A 218 8.94 -19.24 -16.74
CA ALA A 218 10.28 -18.68 -16.90
C ALA A 218 10.81 -18.11 -15.58
N SER A 219 9.96 -17.47 -14.80
CA SER A 219 10.26 -17.00 -13.44
C SER A 219 10.69 -18.15 -12.53
N ASP A 220 9.91 -19.23 -12.49
CA ASP A 220 10.20 -20.43 -11.66
C ASP A 220 11.54 -21.06 -12.04
N LYS A 221 11.86 -21.10 -13.33
CA LYS A 221 13.14 -21.62 -13.83
C LYS A 221 14.33 -20.72 -13.47
N ALA A 222 14.08 -19.43 -13.24
CA ALA A 222 15.09 -18.45 -12.88
C ALA A 222 15.34 -18.35 -11.37
N LEU A 223 14.55 -19.02 -10.53
CA LEU A 223 14.77 -19.08 -9.09
C LEU A 223 16.14 -19.67 -8.75
N HIS A 224 16.84 -19.04 -7.81
CA HIS A 224 18.15 -19.48 -7.35
C HIS A 224 18.05 -20.57 -6.29
N ASP A 225 19.03 -21.46 -6.30
CA ASP A 225 19.24 -22.36 -5.18
C ASP A 225 19.77 -21.58 -3.97
N MET A 226 19.05 -21.63 -2.86
CA MET A 226 19.45 -21.00 -1.60
C MET A 226 20.41 -21.87 -0.78
N ASN A 227 20.60 -23.15 -1.15
CA ASN A 227 21.48 -24.10 -0.46
C ASN A 227 22.94 -23.94 -0.93
N VAL A 228 23.48 -22.74 -0.73
CA VAL A 228 24.85 -22.36 -1.09
C VAL A 228 25.61 -21.85 0.14
N ASP A 229 26.94 -21.95 0.08
CA ASP A 229 27.81 -21.43 1.13
C ASP A 229 27.88 -19.90 1.08
N LEU A 230 28.01 -19.25 2.24
CA LEU A 230 28.27 -17.81 2.31
C LEU A 230 29.66 -17.53 1.71
N ALA A 231 29.77 -16.62 0.74
CA ALA A 231 31.08 -16.26 0.22
C ALA A 231 31.88 -15.41 1.23
N LYS A 232 33.19 -15.66 1.32
CA LYS A 232 34.12 -14.69 1.90
C LYS A 232 34.32 -13.55 0.89
N LYS A 233 34.32 -12.32 1.39
CA LYS A 233 34.58 -11.12 0.60
C LYS A 233 35.99 -10.60 0.85
N GLU A 234 36.63 -10.10 -0.19
CA GLU A 234 37.90 -9.39 -0.03
C GLU A 234 37.64 -7.96 0.49
N PRO A 235 38.41 -7.45 1.46
CA PRO A 235 38.21 -6.10 1.99
C PRO A 235 38.41 -5.03 0.92
N HIS A 236 37.42 -4.16 0.74
CA HIS A 236 37.47 -3.07 -0.23
C HIS A 236 36.43 -1.98 0.08
N GLN A 237 36.52 -0.86 -0.64
CA GLN A 237 35.49 0.18 -0.65
C GLN A 237 34.73 0.10 -1.97
N ILE A 238 33.40 0.10 -1.89
CA ILE A 238 32.50 0.12 -3.03
C ILE A 238 32.36 1.57 -3.48
N THR A 239 32.64 1.82 -4.75
CA THR A 239 32.46 3.14 -5.37
C THR A 239 31.32 3.09 -6.37
N VAL A 240 30.38 4.02 -6.25
CA VAL A 240 29.27 4.22 -7.19
C VAL A 240 29.30 5.65 -7.73
N GLN A 241 28.61 5.88 -8.84
CA GLN A 241 28.47 7.17 -9.48
C GLN A 241 26.99 7.53 -9.60
N ASP A 242 26.71 8.84 -9.66
CA ASP A 242 25.34 9.31 -9.88
C ASP A 242 24.73 8.70 -11.16
N PRO A 243 23.53 8.08 -11.07
CA PRO A 243 22.86 7.49 -12.23
C PRO A 243 22.63 8.51 -13.34
N LYS A 244 22.88 8.11 -14.59
CA LYS A 244 22.64 8.95 -15.78
C LYS A 244 21.62 8.29 -16.70
N LEU A 245 20.45 8.91 -16.83
CA LEU A 245 19.44 8.51 -17.80
C LEU A 245 19.81 9.04 -19.19
N LYS A 246 20.01 8.13 -20.14
CA LYS A 246 20.22 8.48 -21.55
C LYS A 246 18.88 8.46 -22.28
N LEU A 247 18.44 9.62 -22.74
CA LEU A 247 17.24 9.77 -23.56
C LEU A 247 17.61 9.84 -25.04
N LEU A 248 16.77 9.25 -25.89
CA LEU A 248 16.83 9.52 -27.32
C LEU A 248 16.49 10.99 -27.61
N GLN A 249 17.26 11.58 -28.53
CA GLN A 249 16.94 12.88 -29.12
C GLN A 249 16.12 12.65 -30.39
N LEU A 250 15.01 13.38 -30.51
CA LEU A 250 14.12 13.33 -31.65
C LEU A 250 14.30 14.63 -32.45
N ASP A 251 15.29 14.65 -33.34
CA ASP A 251 15.68 15.87 -34.07
C ASP A 251 14.58 16.36 -35.04
N SER A 252 13.70 15.48 -35.50
CA SER A 252 12.43 15.80 -36.18
C SER A 252 11.49 14.59 -36.18
N PRO A 253 10.26 14.69 -35.66
CA PRO A 253 9.32 13.58 -35.66
C PRO A 253 8.86 13.26 -37.09
N ALA A 254 8.72 11.96 -37.40
CA ALA A 254 8.15 11.53 -38.67
C ALA A 254 6.70 12.03 -38.82
N PRO A 255 6.28 12.45 -40.03
CA PRO A 255 4.93 12.96 -40.26
C PRO A 255 3.89 11.88 -39.96
N ALA A 256 2.86 12.26 -39.21
CA ALA A 256 1.71 11.41 -38.88
C ALA A 256 0.41 12.20 -39.08
N GLN A 257 -0.67 11.52 -39.46
CA GLN A 257 -2.00 12.08 -39.57
C GLN A 257 -2.65 12.14 -38.18
N GLU A 258 -3.05 13.32 -37.73
CA GLU A 258 -3.81 13.45 -36.49
C GLU A 258 -5.24 12.89 -36.65
N VAL A 259 -5.67 12.04 -35.71
CA VAL A 259 -7.01 11.45 -35.64
C VAL A 259 -7.64 11.68 -34.27
N SER A 260 -8.97 11.64 -34.20
CA SER A 260 -9.74 11.92 -32.98
C SER A 260 -10.18 10.69 -32.21
N GLU A 261 -10.10 9.50 -32.81
CA GLU A 261 -10.55 8.25 -32.22
C GLU A 261 -9.42 7.22 -32.24
N ALA A 262 -9.29 6.47 -31.14
CA ALA A 262 -8.43 5.30 -31.10
C ALA A 262 -9.02 4.18 -31.98
N GLU A 263 -8.13 3.37 -32.55
CA GLU A 263 -8.52 2.34 -33.52
C GLU A 263 -8.42 0.92 -32.97
N GLU A 264 -7.85 0.76 -31.76
CA GLU A 264 -7.91 -0.45 -30.97
C GLU A 264 -8.87 -0.25 -29.78
N LYS A 265 -9.84 -1.16 -29.65
CA LYS A 265 -10.73 -1.22 -28.49
C LYS A 265 -10.12 -2.07 -27.40
N LEU A 266 -10.25 -1.63 -26.16
CA LEU A 266 -9.79 -2.38 -25.00
C LEU A 266 -10.75 -3.53 -24.68
N GLY A 267 -10.21 -4.75 -24.60
CA GLY A 267 -10.93 -5.93 -24.12
C GLY A 267 -11.05 -5.99 -22.59
N HIS A 268 -11.39 -7.15 -22.04
CA HIS A 268 -11.42 -7.33 -20.59
C HIS A 268 -10.01 -7.38 -20.00
N ILE A 269 -9.81 -6.63 -18.91
CA ILE A 269 -8.57 -6.55 -18.13
C ILE A 269 -8.89 -6.67 -16.65
N GLY A 270 -7.88 -7.04 -15.84
CA GLY A 270 -7.98 -6.91 -14.39
C GLY A 270 -7.87 -5.43 -13.98
N THR A 271 -8.69 -5.01 -13.02
CA THR A 271 -8.73 -3.64 -12.52
C THR A 271 -8.51 -3.60 -11.02
N TYR A 272 -7.98 -2.48 -10.52
CA TYR A 272 -7.92 -2.21 -9.09
C TYR A 272 -9.26 -1.59 -8.64
N THR A 273 -9.88 -2.13 -7.60
CA THR A 273 -11.23 -1.74 -7.19
C THR A 273 -11.34 -0.29 -6.69
N LEU A 274 -10.25 0.33 -6.22
CA LEU A 274 -10.23 1.78 -5.97
C LEU A 274 -10.39 2.60 -7.25
N ASN A 275 -9.76 2.17 -8.34
CA ASN A 275 -9.91 2.83 -9.64
C ASN A 275 -11.34 2.61 -10.17
N ASP A 276 -11.93 1.44 -9.94
CA ASP A 276 -13.34 1.19 -10.27
C ASP A 276 -14.30 2.07 -9.45
N TYR A 277 -13.99 2.35 -8.19
CA TYR A 277 -14.74 3.31 -7.36
C TYR A 277 -14.66 4.75 -7.91
N LEU A 278 -13.51 5.15 -8.47
CA LEU A 278 -13.30 6.51 -8.98
C LEU A 278 -13.87 6.71 -10.40
N LEU A 279 -14.01 5.66 -11.21
CA LEU A 279 -14.55 5.76 -12.57
C LEU A 279 -15.95 6.43 -12.65
N PRO A 280 -16.98 5.95 -11.91
CA PRO A 280 -18.31 6.58 -11.92
C PRO A 280 -18.33 7.94 -11.20
N ARG A 281 -17.20 8.36 -10.61
CA ARG A 281 -16.99 9.66 -9.97
C ARG A 281 -16.22 10.63 -10.88
N GLY A 282 -16.09 10.30 -12.17
CA GLY A 282 -15.56 11.19 -13.19
C GLY A 282 -14.04 11.18 -13.34
N PHE A 283 -13.38 10.06 -12.99
CA PHE A 283 -11.94 9.87 -13.18
C PHE A 283 -11.69 8.82 -14.28
N ALA A 284 -10.73 9.07 -15.18
CA ALA A 284 -10.31 8.07 -16.16
C ALA A 284 -9.31 7.09 -15.53
N ASN A 285 -9.46 5.79 -15.81
CA ASN A 285 -8.52 4.75 -15.39
C ASN A 285 -7.54 4.42 -16.52
N LEU A 286 -6.26 4.50 -16.23
CA LEU A 286 -5.19 4.12 -17.15
C LEU A 286 -4.42 2.94 -16.58
N TYR A 287 -4.23 1.90 -17.37
CA TYR A 287 -3.34 0.79 -17.05
C TYR A 287 -2.21 0.76 -18.06
N VAL A 288 -1.00 1.04 -17.59
CA VAL A 288 0.20 1.18 -18.42
C VAL A 288 1.13 0.02 -18.13
N SER A 289 1.58 -0.67 -19.18
CA SER A 289 2.37 -1.88 -19.02
C SER A 289 3.88 -1.61 -19.01
N GLY A 290 4.36 -0.59 -19.72
CA GLY A 290 5.78 -0.19 -19.74
C GLY A 290 6.61 -0.98 -20.75
N VAL A 291 7.91 -0.69 -20.83
CA VAL A 291 8.86 -1.34 -21.76
C VAL A 291 8.95 -2.86 -21.53
N GLY A 292 9.17 -3.62 -22.60
CA GLY A 292 9.33 -5.08 -22.51
C GLY A 292 8.08 -5.86 -22.15
N THR A 293 6.92 -5.21 -22.09
CA THR A 293 5.64 -5.87 -21.84
C THR A 293 4.90 -6.18 -23.14
N LYS A 294 3.92 -7.07 -23.05
CA LYS A 294 3.10 -7.50 -24.18
C LYS A 294 2.47 -6.30 -24.91
N ASP A 295 2.62 -6.31 -26.23
CA ASP A 295 2.17 -5.26 -27.16
C ASP A 295 2.84 -3.88 -26.96
N SER A 296 3.81 -3.73 -26.05
CA SER A 296 4.76 -2.61 -26.01
C SER A 296 6.08 -3.01 -26.68
N GLU A 297 6.91 -2.03 -27.04
CA GLU A 297 8.28 -2.25 -27.54
C GLU A 297 9.30 -2.32 -26.39
N GLY A 298 10.58 -2.54 -26.72
CA GLY A 298 11.67 -2.54 -25.77
C GLY A 298 11.92 -3.84 -24.99
N LEU A 299 12.83 -3.76 -24.03
CA LEU A 299 13.21 -4.81 -23.07
C LEU A 299 12.74 -4.44 -21.66
N MET A 300 12.51 -5.45 -20.82
CA MET A 300 12.21 -5.23 -19.41
C MET A 300 13.50 -4.89 -18.66
N THR A 301 13.71 -3.62 -18.35
CA THR A 301 14.91 -3.14 -17.64
C THR A 301 14.81 -3.29 -16.12
N SER A 302 13.58 -3.46 -15.62
CA SER A 302 13.18 -3.64 -14.23
C SER A 302 13.76 -2.59 -13.27
N GLY A 303 12.91 -1.72 -12.72
CA GLY A 303 13.22 -0.78 -11.65
C GLY A 303 14.11 0.42 -11.99
N ASP A 304 14.84 0.43 -13.10
CA ASP A 304 15.70 1.56 -13.49
C ASP A 304 14.90 2.77 -14.00
N TYR A 305 15.59 3.90 -14.19
CA TYR A 305 14.94 5.12 -14.68
C TYR A 305 14.54 5.07 -16.16
N GLN A 306 14.96 4.06 -16.94
CA GLN A 306 14.43 3.87 -18.30
C GLN A 306 12.97 3.38 -18.24
N GLN A 307 12.70 2.43 -17.34
CA GLN A 307 11.32 1.99 -17.07
C GLN A 307 10.46 3.14 -16.53
N ILE A 308 11.00 3.93 -15.60
CA ILE A 308 10.29 5.10 -15.05
C ILE A 308 9.99 6.12 -16.14
N GLU A 309 10.94 6.44 -17.02
CA GLU A 309 10.74 7.41 -18.11
C GLU A 309 9.63 6.95 -19.07
N ALA A 310 9.57 5.65 -19.39
CA ALA A 310 8.50 5.10 -20.22
C ALA A 310 7.10 5.35 -19.64
N TYR A 311 6.93 5.20 -18.32
CA TYR A 311 5.68 5.56 -17.65
C TYR A 311 5.46 7.07 -17.59
N LYS A 312 6.52 7.86 -17.33
CA LYS A 312 6.46 9.33 -17.28
C LYS A 312 5.98 9.90 -18.61
N ASN A 313 6.38 9.32 -19.74
CA ASN A 313 5.97 9.80 -21.05
C ASN A 313 4.46 9.65 -21.31
N VAL A 314 3.76 8.78 -20.58
CA VAL A 314 2.29 8.73 -20.60
C VAL A 314 1.68 9.97 -19.94
N ILE A 315 2.24 10.42 -18.82
CA ILE A 315 1.83 11.67 -18.15
C ILE A 315 2.15 12.87 -19.06
N ASP A 316 3.30 12.86 -19.73
CA ASP A 316 3.63 13.86 -20.75
C ASP A 316 2.63 13.86 -21.90
N TRP A 317 2.16 12.70 -22.37
CA TRP A 317 1.15 12.60 -23.43
C TRP A 317 -0.21 13.16 -23.00
N LEU A 318 -0.65 12.84 -21.77
CA LEU A 318 -1.86 13.41 -21.18
C LEU A 318 -1.81 14.95 -21.09
N ASN A 319 -0.61 15.51 -21.06
CA ASN A 319 -0.36 16.96 -21.02
C ASN A 319 0.11 17.55 -22.36
N GLY A 320 0.04 16.80 -23.46
CA GLY A 320 0.42 17.28 -24.79
C GLY A 320 1.93 17.53 -25.00
N ARG A 321 2.79 16.97 -24.15
CA ARG A 321 4.26 17.05 -24.24
C ARG A 321 4.91 15.82 -24.87
N CYS A 322 4.11 14.81 -25.19
CA CYS A 322 4.55 13.56 -25.79
C CYS A 322 3.53 13.08 -26.83
N ARG A 323 3.98 12.35 -27.85
CA ARG A 323 3.14 11.81 -28.92
C ARG A 323 2.58 10.44 -28.54
N ALA A 324 1.43 10.10 -29.09
CA ALA A 324 0.92 8.74 -29.09
C ALA A 324 0.30 8.40 -30.43
N PHE A 325 0.23 7.12 -30.73
CA PHE A 325 -0.30 6.60 -31.99
C PHE A 325 -1.45 5.63 -31.74
N THR A 326 -2.27 5.45 -32.77
CA THR A 326 -3.34 4.44 -32.73
C THR A 326 -2.84 3.02 -32.90
N ASP A 327 -1.65 2.84 -33.50
CA ASP A 327 -1.01 1.55 -33.72
C ASP A 327 0.52 1.69 -33.88
N HIS A 328 1.21 0.55 -34.01
CA HIS A 328 2.68 0.46 -34.14
C HIS A 328 3.23 1.01 -35.48
N THR A 329 2.39 1.35 -36.46
CA THR A 329 2.85 1.91 -37.75
C THR A 329 3.33 3.35 -37.63
N ARG A 330 2.96 4.05 -36.55
CA ARG A 330 3.24 5.47 -36.28
C ARG A 330 2.68 6.43 -37.35
N GLN A 331 1.72 5.98 -38.15
CA GLN A 331 1.13 6.79 -39.23
C GLN A 331 0.00 7.69 -38.77
N ARG A 332 -0.68 7.34 -37.67
CA ARG A 332 -1.84 8.06 -37.14
C ARG A 332 -1.61 8.44 -35.68
N GLU A 333 -1.53 9.73 -35.43
CA GLU A 333 -1.26 10.32 -34.13
C GLU A 333 -2.57 10.67 -33.41
N ILE A 334 -2.62 10.42 -32.10
CA ILE A 334 -3.79 10.68 -31.25
C ILE A 334 -3.40 11.49 -30.02
N LYS A 335 -4.19 12.52 -29.72
CA LYS A 335 -4.02 13.39 -28.55
C LYS A 335 -4.98 13.01 -27.42
N ALA A 336 -4.57 13.23 -26.17
CA ALA A 336 -5.41 13.09 -25.00
C ALA A 336 -6.35 14.30 -24.80
N SER A 337 -7.13 14.70 -25.81
CA SER A 337 -7.98 15.90 -25.74
C SER A 337 -9.05 15.87 -24.64
N TRP A 338 -9.40 14.67 -24.18
CA TRP A 338 -10.34 14.42 -23.07
C TRP A 338 -9.72 14.61 -21.68
N SER A 339 -8.39 14.70 -21.56
CA SER A 339 -7.70 14.79 -20.27
C SER A 339 -7.52 16.25 -19.83
N ASN A 340 -7.63 16.52 -18.53
CA ASN A 340 -7.27 17.82 -17.96
C ASN A 340 -5.77 17.92 -17.58
N GLY A 341 -4.98 16.89 -17.88
CA GLY A 341 -3.55 16.81 -17.60
C GLY A 341 -3.17 16.40 -16.18
N LYS A 342 -4.11 16.40 -15.22
CA LYS A 342 -3.85 16.02 -13.83
C LYS A 342 -3.96 14.52 -13.64
N VAL A 343 -2.96 13.96 -12.96
CA VAL A 343 -2.78 12.53 -12.78
C VAL A 343 -2.57 12.21 -11.30
N ALA A 344 -3.22 11.13 -10.85
CA ALA A 344 -2.82 10.40 -9.66
C ALA A 344 -2.32 9.01 -10.05
N THR A 345 -1.35 8.45 -9.31
CA THR A 345 -0.96 7.03 -9.49
C THR A 345 -1.48 6.15 -8.37
N THR A 346 -1.72 4.87 -8.68
CA THR A 346 -2.31 3.89 -7.76
C THR A 346 -1.69 2.50 -7.90
N GLY A 347 -1.78 1.72 -6.83
CA GLY A 347 -1.58 0.26 -6.86
C GLY A 347 -0.53 -0.24 -5.87
N ILE A 348 -0.53 -1.55 -5.67
CA ILE A 348 0.33 -2.25 -4.70
C ILE A 348 1.62 -2.79 -5.32
N SER A 349 2.67 -2.96 -4.50
CA SER A 349 3.86 -3.73 -4.87
C SER A 349 4.69 -3.01 -5.93
N TYR A 350 5.01 -3.67 -7.05
CA TYR A 350 5.63 -3.05 -8.22
C TYR A 350 4.87 -1.79 -8.67
N LEU A 351 3.55 -1.76 -8.55
CA LEU A 351 2.74 -0.59 -8.93
C LEU A 351 3.03 0.61 -7.99
N GLY A 352 3.06 0.35 -6.69
CA GLY A 352 3.48 1.35 -5.69
C GLY A 352 4.95 1.74 -5.83
N THR A 353 5.79 0.82 -6.31
CA THR A 353 7.20 1.06 -6.63
C THR A 353 7.36 2.01 -7.81
N MET A 354 6.56 1.83 -8.86
CA MET A 354 6.53 2.77 -9.99
C MET A 354 5.97 4.13 -9.58
N SER A 355 4.98 4.19 -8.68
CA SER A 355 4.52 5.45 -8.08
C SER A 355 5.67 6.20 -7.40
N ASN A 356 6.47 5.50 -6.58
CA ASN A 356 7.67 6.08 -5.95
C ASN A 356 8.65 6.63 -6.99
N GLY A 357 9.05 5.81 -7.96
CA GLY A 357 10.01 6.22 -8.99
C GLY A 357 9.49 7.34 -9.90
N LEU A 358 8.19 7.36 -10.24
CA LEU A 358 7.58 8.44 -11.00
C LEU A 358 7.58 9.77 -10.23
N ALA A 359 7.27 9.74 -8.93
CA ALA A 359 7.27 10.94 -8.10
C ALA A 359 8.65 11.61 -8.07
N THR A 360 9.73 10.83 -8.03
CA THR A 360 11.11 11.38 -8.00
C THR A 360 11.57 11.97 -9.33
N THR A 361 10.77 11.87 -10.40
CA THR A 361 11.02 12.61 -11.64
C THR A 361 10.58 14.08 -11.56
N GLY A 362 9.66 14.41 -10.64
CA GLY A 362 9.05 15.73 -10.55
C GLY A 362 8.25 16.14 -11.80
N VAL A 363 7.73 15.17 -12.56
CA VAL A 363 6.96 15.41 -13.79
C VAL A 363 5.72 16.26 -13.54
N ASP A 364 5.52 17.29 -14.36
CA ASP A 364 4.38 18.18 -14.24
C ASP A 364 3.09 17.45 -14.64
N GLY A 365 2.02 17.66 -13.88
CA GLY A 365 0.73 16.96 -14.03
C GLY A 365 0.57 15.74 -13.12
N LEU A 366 1.65 15.21 -12.51
CA LEU A 366 1.52 14.25 -11.42
C LEU A 366 1.24 14.99 -10.10
N GLU A 367 -0.02 14.98 -9.68
CA GLU A 367 -0.49 15.77 -8.53
C GLU A 367 -0.46 15.00 -7.22
N VAL A 368 -0.76 13.69 -7.28
CA VAL A 368 -0.84 12.80 -6.11
C VAL A 368 -0.26 11.43 -6.48
N ILE A 369 0.50 10.80 -5.58
CA ILE A 369 0.78 9.37 -5.67
C ILE A 369 0.15 8.61 -4.52
N ILE A 370 -0.44 7.45 -4.82
CA ILE A 370 -0.95 6.49 -3.84
C ILE A 370 -0.09 5.23 -3.98
N ALA A 371 0.97 5.18 -3.17
CA ALA A 371 1.97 4.11 -3.21
C ALA A 371 1.68 3.07 -2.13
N GLU A 372 1.10 1.94 -2.53
CA GLU A 372 0.72 0.86 -1.63
C GLU A 372 1.80 -0.21 -1.64
N ALA A 373 2.35 -0.57 -0.47
CA ALA A 373 3.45 -1.53 -0.34
C ALA A 373 4.57 -1.36 -1.41
N GLY A 374 5.00 -0.12 -1.64
CA GLY A 374 5.93 0.22 -2.71
C GLY A 374 7.40 0.14 -2.29
N ILE A 375 8.26 -0.40 -3.16
CA ILE A 375 9.72 -0.40 -2.99
C ILE A 375 10.25 1.01 -3.25
N SER A 376 11.17 1.48 -2.40
CA SER A 376 11.87 2.77 -2.56
C SER A 376 13.32 2.63 -3.03
N SER A 377 13.91 1.45 -2.82
CA SER A 377 15.26 1.07 -3.24
C SER A 377 15.26 -0.43 -3.47
N TRP A 378 15.54 -0.86 -4.70
CA TRP A 378 15.45 -2.27 -5.09
C TRP A 378 16.48 -3.16 -4.39
N TYR A 379 17.63 -2.61 -3.99
CA TYR A 379 18.59 -3.33 -3.17
C TYR A 379 17.93 -3.89 -1.92
N ASN A 380 17.16 -3.07 -1.21
CA ASN A 380 16.59 -3.48 0.07
C ASN A 380 15.48 -4.54 -0.03
N TYR A 381 14.95 -4.75 -1.24
CA TYR A 381 13.96 -5.79 -1.50
C TYR A 381 14.61 -7.18 -1.58
N TYR A 382 15.74 -7.29 -2.28
CA TYR A 382 16.45 -8.57 -2.49
C TYR A 382 17.75 -8.73 -1.66
N ARG A 383 18.16 -7.69 -0.94
CA ARG A 383 19.39 -7.64 -0.12
C ARG A 383 19.12 -6.92 1.20
N GLU A 384 20.00 -7.15 2.16
CA GLU A 384 20.02 -6.43 3.43
C GLU A 384 21.44 -6.43 4.01
N ASN A 385 22.00 -5.26 4.31
CA ASN A 385 23.31 -5.13 4.99
C ASN A 385 24.43 -6.03 4.42
N GLY A 386 24.57 -6.05 3.09
CA GLY A 386 25.60 -6.80 2.37
C GLY A 386 25.29 -8.30 2.23
N LEU A 387 24.03 -8.69 2.41
CA LEU A 387 23.59 -10.08 2.36
C LEU A 387 22.47 -10.26 1.34
N VAL A 388 22.46 -11.41 0.66
CA VAL A 388 21.30 -11.88 -0.10
C VAL A 388 20.17 -12.21 0.87
N THR A 389 19.04 -11.52 0.72
CA THR A 389 17.89 -11.63 1.60
C THR A 389 16.63 -11.64 0.76
N SER A 390 16.09 -12.84 0.53
CA SER A 390 14.89 -13.04 -0.31
C SER A 390 13.68 -12.34 0.32
N PRO A 391 12.71 -11.87 -0.50
CA PRO A 391 11.43 -11.40 0.00
C PRO A 391 10.71 -12.51 0.79
N GLY A 392 10.00 -12.15 1.86
CA GLY A 392 9.26 -13.10 2.69
C GLY A 392 8.22 -13.87 1.88
N GLY A 393 8.20 -15.19 2.03
CA GLY A 393 7.40 -16.08 1.20
C GLY A 393 8.09 -16.61 -0.06
N TYR A 394 9.18 -15.98 -0.54
CA TYR A 394 9.76 -16.22 -1.87
C TYR A 394 11.28 -16.54 -1.83
N PRO A 395 11.71 -17.59 -1.11
CA PRO A 395 13.13 -17.98 -1.08
C PRO A 395 13.64 -18.32 -2.49
N GLY A 396 14.77 -17.74 -2.88
CA GLY A 396 15.38 -17.97 -4.19
C GLY A 396 15.04 -16.93 -5.25
N GLU A 397 14.04 -16.08 -4.99
CA GLU A 397 13.73 -14.97 -5.89
C GLU A 397 14.85 -13.91 -5.89
N ASP A 398 15.15 -13.39 -7.08
CA ASP A 398 15.91 -12.16 -7.29
C ASP A 398 15.36 -11.40 -8.51
N PHE A 399 16.06 -10.35 -8.89
CA PHE A 399 15.70 -9.47 -9.98
C PHE A 399 15.51 -10.17 -11.33
N GLU A 400 16.27 -11.23 -11.62
CA GLU A 400 16.14 -11.93 -12.90
C GLU A 400 14.88 -12.80 -12.98
N SER A 401 14.46 -13.45 -11.88
CA SER A 401 13.16 -14.13 -11.83
C SER A 401 12.01 -13.15 -12.01
N LEU A 402 12.07 -11.96 -11.38
CA LEU A 402 11.08 -10.91 -11.58
C LEU A 402 11.09 -10.36 -13.02
N THR A 403 12.26 -10.23 -13.62
CA THR A 403 12.41 -9.76 -15.01
C THR A 403 11.86 -10.78 -16.00
N GLU A 404 12.06 -12.09 -15.78
CA GLU A 404 11.41 -13.17 -16.55
C GLU A 404 9.89 -13.15 -16.35
N LEU A 405 9.43 -13.01 -15.09
CA LEU A 405 8.00 -12.94 -14.75
C LEU A 405 7.28 -11.83 -15.52
N THR A 406 7.94 -10.66 -15.64
CA THR A 406 7.33 -9.43 -16.17
C THR A 406 7.69 -9.13 -17.64
N TYR A 407 8.59 -9.89 -18.28
CA TYR A 407 8.87 -9.77 -19.71
C TYR A 407 7.76 -10.41 -20.56
N SER A 408 6.57 -9.82 -20.48
CA SER A 408 5.35 -10.35 -21.11
C SER A 408 5.32 -10.18 -22.64
N ARG A 409 6.28 -9.46 -23.22
CA ARG A 409 6.49 -9.42 -24.69
C ARG A 409 6.69 -10.84 -25.25
N ASN A 410 7.34 -11.72 -24.49
CA ASN A 410 7.52 -13.14 -24.85
C ASN A 410 6.23 -13.97 -24.86
N LEU A 411 5.12 -13.48 -24.29
CA LEU A 411 3.81 -14.16 -24.38
C LEU A 411 3.18 -14.02 -25.77
N ARG A 412 3.75 -13.19 -26.66
CA ARG A 412 3.39 -13.14 -28.09
C ARG A 412 4.40 -13.93 -28.89
N ALA A 413 3.96 -15.05 -29.47
CA ALA A 413 4.84 -15.93 -30.25
C ALA A 413 5.61 -15.20 -31.36
N GLY A 414 4.98 -14.23 -32.03
CA GLY A 414 5.67 -13.43 -33.05
C GLY A 414 6.79 -12.55 -32.49
N ASP A 415 6.59 -11.94 -31.33
CA ASP A 415 7.63 -11.14 -30.67
C ASP A 415 8.72 -12.01 -30.06
N TYR A 416 8.34 -13.14 -29.47
CA TYR A 416 9.28 -14.15 -28.98
C TYR A 416 10.29 -14.52 -30.09
N LEU A 417 9.80 -14.87 -31.28
CA LEU A 417 10.66 -15.26 -32.41
C LEU A 417 11.63 -14.14 -32.87
N ARG A 418 11.28 -12.87 -32.64
CA ARG A 418 12.08 -11.71 -33.08
C ARG A 418 13.03 -11.17 -32.04
N HIS A 419 12.66 -11.23 -30.75
CA HIS A 419 13.33 -10.46 -29.70
C HIS A 419 13.87 -11.33 -28.55
N ASN A 420 13.48 -12.60 -28.43
CA ASN A 420 13.88 -13.43 -27.30
C ASN A 420 15.41 -13.58 -27.19
N ASP A 421 16.12 -13.68 -28.31
CA ASP A 421 17.59 -13.82 -28.28
C ASP A 421 18.26 -12.56 -27.71
N THR A 422 17.83 -11.38 -28.13
CA THR A 422 18.30 -10.09 -27.59
C THR A 422 17.95 -9.96 -26.11
N TYR A 423 16.72 -10.33 -25.74
CA TYR A 423 16.27 -10.33 -24.35
C TYR A 423 17.14 -11.24 -23.46
N GLN A 424 17.38 -12.49 -23.87
CA GLN A 424 18.19 -13.44 -23.10
C GLN A 424 19.64 -12.98 -22.95
N GLN A 425 20.21 -12.29 -23.94
CA GLN A 425 21.53 -11.65 -23.81
C GLN A 425 21.52 -10.53 -22.76
N SER A 426 20.49 -9.68 -22.75
CA SER A 426 20.33 -8.63 -21.74
C SER A 426 20.15 -9.21 -20.33
N LEU A 427 19.35 -10.28 -20.19
CA LEU A 427 19.12 -10.97 -18.93
C LEU A 427 20.41 -11.60 -18.38
N GLU A 428 21.26 -12.15 -19.24
CA GLU A 428 22.56 -12.70 -18.84
C GLU A 428 23.52 -11.61 -18.33
N GLN A 429 23.45 -10.40 -18.89
CA GLN A 429 24.19 -9.27 -18.33
C GLN A 429 23.64 -8.87 -16.95
N GLN A 430 22.31 -8.79 -16.81
CA GLN A 430 21.67 -8.50 -15.53
C GLN A 430 22.11 -9.51 -14.45
N ARG A 431 22.13 -10.81 -14.74
CA ARG A 431 22.60 -11.86 -13.79
C ARG A 431 24.00 -11.58 -13.24
N LYS A 432 24.91 -11.06 -14.07
CA LYS A 432 26.27 -10.69 -13.65
C LYS A 432 26.26 -9.45 -12.78
N ASP A 433 25.44 -8.47 -13.14
CA ASP A 433 25.36 -7.19 -12.45
C ASP A 433 24.71 -7.30 -11.04
N LEU A 434 23.91 -8.35 -10.79
CA LEU A 434 23.29 -8.61 -9.49
C LEU A 434 24.27 -9.00 -8.38
N ASP A 435 25.43 -9.53 -8.76
CA ASP A 435 26.50 -10.00 -7.87
C ASP A 435 25.97 -10.75 -6.62
N ARG A 436 25.16 -11.78 -6.85
CA ARG A 436 24.57 -12.59 -5.77
C ARG A 436 25.61 -13.29 -4.90
N GLN A 437 26.81 -13.53 -5.44
CA GLN A 437 27.88 -14.20 -4.69
C GLN A 437 28.28 -13.38 -3.46
N THR A 438 28.39 -12.05 -3.61
CA THR A 438 28.72 -11.15 -2.49
C THR A 438 27.47 -10.66 -1.77
N GLY A 439 26.39 -10.36 -2.50
CA GLY A 439 25.22 -9.68 -1.95
C GLY A 439 25.46 -8.20 -1.62
N ASP A 440 26.58 -7.63 -2.08
CA ASP A 440 26.95 -6.24 -1.83
C ASP A 440 26.14 -5.24 -2.65
N TYR A 441 26.13 -3.99 -2.17
CA TYR A 441 25.65 -2.87 -2.96
C TYR A 441 26.59 -2.61 -4.14
N ASN A 442 26.08 -2.14 -5.26
CA ASN A 442 26.89 -1.81 -6.44
C ASN A 442 26.15 -0.80 -7.34
N GLN A 443 26.72 -0.47 -8.51
CA GLN A 443 26.10 0.49 -9.43
C GLN A 443 24.72 0.05 -9.93
N PHE A 444 24.52 -1.25 -10.21
CA PHE A 444 23.24 -1.77 -10.67
C PHE A 444 22.11 -1.49 -9.67
N TRP A 445 22.40 -1.68 -8.38
CA TRP A 445 21.50 -1.34 -7.29
C TRP A 445 21.35 0.16 -7.09
N HIS A 446 22.41 0.93 -7.32
CA HIS A 446 22.40 2.39 -7.22
C HIS A 446 21.52 3.07 -8.27
N ASP A 447 21.54 2.57 -9.50
CA ASP A 447 20.68 3.04 -10.59
C ASP A 447 19.18 2.75 -10.35
N ARG A 448 18.87 1.98 -9.30
CA ARG A 448 17.52 1.54 -8.89
C ARG A 448 17.18 2.00 -7.46
N ASN A 449 17.82 3.07 -7.01
CA ASN A 449 17.56 3.69 -5.72
C ASN A 449 16.83 5.03 -5.91
N TYR A 450 15.52 5.06 -5.66
CA TYR A 450 14.72 6.27 -5.84
C TYR A 450 14.96 7.31 -4.75
N LEU A 451 15.46 6.88 -3.58
CA LEU A 451 15.76 7.77 -2.45
C LEU A 451 16.77 8.87 -2.82
N LEU A 452 17.65 8.61 -3.80
CA LEU A 452 18.62 9.58 -4.32
C LEU A 452 17.97 10.82 -4.96
N HIS A 453 16.69 10.73 -5.31
CA HIS A 453 15.94 11.77 -6.02
C HIS A 453 14.65 12.14 -5.30
N ALA A 454 14.52 11.80 -4.01
CA ALA A 454 13.37 12.17 -3.19
C ALA A 454 13.19 13.69 -3.08
N ASP A 455 14.28 14.47 -3.22
CA ASP A 455 14.29 15.93 -3.24
C ASP A 455 13.54 16.54 -4.43
N LYS A 456 13.36 15.78 -5.51
CA LYS A 456 12.65 16.21 -6.73
C LYS A 456 11.15 16.01 -6.67
N VAL A 457 10.64 15.30 -5.66
CA VAL A 457 9.21 15.02 -5.51
C VAL A 457 8.45 16.33 -5.37
N LYS A 458 7.42 16.51 -6.21
CA LYS A 458 6.48 17.64 -6.17
C LYS A 458 5.06 17.22 -5.78
N ALA A 459 4.69 15.98 -6.13
CA ALA A 459 3.36 15.43 -5.88
C ALA A 459 3.09 15.28 -4.37
N GLU A 460 1.83 15.35 -3.99
CA GLU A 460 1.38 14.97 -2.66
C GLU A 460 1.38 13.43 -2.54
N VAL A 461 1.82 12.91 -1.40
CA VAL A 461 2.14 11.49 -1.28
C VAL A 461 1.25 10.81 -0.25
N VAL A 462 0.56 9.74 -0.66
CA VAL A 462 -0.18 8.85 0.24
C VAL A 462 0.44 7.45 0.16
N PHE A 463 0.89 6.95 1.30
CA PHE A 463 1.37 5.59 1.44
C PHE A 463 0.33 4.70 2.12
N THR A 464 0.26 3.44 1.70
CA THR A 464 -0.29 2.36 2.53
C THR A 464 0.78 1.29 2.70
N HIS A 465 0.95 0.77 3.91
CA HIS A 465 1.93 -0.30 4.14
C HIS A 465 1.55 -1.17 5.33
N GLY A 466 1.80 -2.47 5.20
CA GLY A 466 1.54 -3.45 6.24
C GLY A 466 2.71 -3.67 7.19
N SER A 467 2.47 -3.64 8.50
CA SER A 467 3.46 -3.95 9.53
C SER A 467 3.88 -5.43 9.55
N GLN A 468 3.17 -6.29 8.82
CA GLN A 468 3.52 -7.70 8.62
C GLN A 468 3.82 -8.00 7.14
N ASP A 469 4.03 -6.96 6.33
CA ASP A 469 4.50 -7.15 4.96
C ASP A 469 6.00 -7.49 5.00
N TRP A 470 6.29 -8.78 5.05
CA TRP A 470 7.65 -9.30 4.96
C TRP A 470 8.09 -9.56 3.52
N ASN A 471 7.19 -9.37 2.55
CA ASN A 471 7.53 -9.37 1.13
C ASN A 471 8.19 -8.02 0.80
N VAL A 472 7.40 -6.94 0.72
CA VAL A 472 7.93 -5.58 0.61
C VAL A 472 8.10 -5.03 2.01
N LYS A 473 9.32 -5.15 2.54
CA LYS A 473 9.64 -4.87 3.94
C LYS A 473 9.31 -3.41 4.36
N PRO A 474 8.89 -3.15 5.61
CA PRO A 474 8.50 -1.81 6.06
C PRO A 474 9.59 -0.72 5.93
N LEU A 475 10.88 -1.09 5.84
CA LEU A 475 11.95 -0.13 5.58
C LEU A 475 11.69 0.71 4.32
N HIS A 476 10.99 0.16 3.32
CA HIS A 476 10.80 0.87 2.05
C HIS A 476 9.98 2.14 2.23
N VAL A 477 8.80 2.00 2.87
CA VAL A 477 7.95 3.15 3.17
C VAL A 477 8.61 4.06 4.20
N TYR A 478 9.29 3.50 5.21
CA TYR A 478 10.00 4.29 6.22
C TYR A 478 11.05 5.21 5.59
N ASN A 479 11.92 4.66 4.74
CA ASN A 479 12.99 5.41 4.08
C ASN A 479 12.43 6.50 3.16
N MET A 480 11.43 6.18 2.33
CA MET A 480 10.83 7.18 1.44
C MET A 480 10.13 8.27 2.25
N PHE A 481 9.31 7.89 3.23
CA PHE A 481 8.59 8.84 4.09
C PHE A 481 9.54 9.83 4.76
N ARG A 482 10.71 9.36 5.23
CA ARG A 482 11.73 10.18 5.88
C ARG A 482 12.58 11.00 4.89
N ALA A 483 12.78 10.51 3.67
CA ALA A 483 13.56 11.19 2.64
C ALA A 483 12.82 12.36 1.96
N LEU A 484 11.48 12.37 2.00
CA LEU A 484 10.68 13.42 1.38
C LEU A 484 10.95 14.81 2.00
N PRO A 485 11.06 15.88 1.17
CA PRO A 485 11.25 17.23 1.66
C PRO A 485 10.16 17.69 2.65
N PRO A 486 10.48 18.50 3.67
CA PRO A 486 9.51 18.89 4.71
C PRO A 486 8.27 19.64 4.22
N HIS A 487 8.32 20.26 3.03
CA HIS A 487 7.20 21.00 2.45
C HIS A 487 6.23 20.12 1.66
N ILE A 488 6.60 18.86 1.39
CA ILE A 488 5.73 17.91 0.70
C ILE A 488 4.74 17.34 1.72
N LYS A 489 3.45 17.48 1.40
CA LYS A 489 2.39 16.79 2.13
C LYS A 489 2.52 15.29 1.91
N LYS A 490 2.66 14.56 3.02
CA LYS A 490 2.86 13.11 3.04
C LYS A 490 1.98 12.48 4.11
N HIS A 491 1.35 11.37 3.74
CA HIS A 491 0.38 10.66 4.55
C HIS A 491 0.70 9.17 4.55
N LEU A 492 0.54 8.48 5.68
CA LEU A 492 0.76 7.05 5.80
C LEU A 492 -0.42 6.37 6.49
N PHE A 493 -1.07 5.44 5.79
CA PHE A 493 -1.94 4.45 6.41
C PHE A 493 -1.11 3.20 6.74
N PHE A 494 -0.72 3.04 8.00
CA PHE A 494 0.07 1.90 8.46
C PHE A 494 -0.82 0.85 9.12
N HIS A 495 -1.05 -0.27 8.42
CA HIS A 495 -1.97 -1.32 8.86
C HIS A 495 -1.24 -2.55 9.39
N ASN A 496 -1.95 -3.48 10.06
CA ASN A 496 -1.36 -4.70 10.61
C ASN A 496 -1.34 -5.90 9.65
N GLY A 497 -1.82 -5.70 8.43
CA GLY A 497 -1.80 -6.69 7.36
C GLY A 497 -0.41 -6.97 6.79
N ALA A 498 -0.32 -8.00 5.94
CA ALA A 498 0.84 -8.28 5.10
C ALA A 498 0.74 -7.52 3.76
N HIS A 499 1.11 -8.17 2.66
CA HIS A 499 1.11 -7.61 1.30
C HIS A 499 -0.31 -7.58 0.70
N VAL A 500 -1.16 -6.70 1.21
CA VAL A 500 -2.61 -6.64 0.90
C VAL A 500 -3.10 -5.20 0.72
N TYR A 501 -4.15 -5.01 -0.07
CA TYR A 501 -4.89 -3.76 -0.16
C TYR A 501 -5.77 -3.50 1.08
N MET A 502 -6.14 -2.24 1.31
CA MET A 502 -6.99 -1.82 2.43
C MET A 502 -8.25 -1.00 2.04
N ASN A 503 -8.51 -0.80 0.75
CA ASN A 503 -9.55 0.11 0.27
C ASN A 503 -11.00 -0.35 0.56
N ASN A 504 -11.19 -1.63 0.88
CA ASN A 504 -12.48 -2.27 1.16
C ASN A 504 -12.62 -2.79 2.61
N TRP A 505 -11.86 -2.21 3.55
CA TRP A 505 -11.89 -2.62 4.95
C TRP A 505 -13.01 -1.94 5.73
N GLN A 506 -13.72 -2.65 6.61
CA GLN A 506 -14.83 -2.07 7.39
C GLN A 506 -14.38 -0.97 8.36
N SER A 507 -13.21 -1.11 8.99
CA SER A 507 -12.77 -0.23 10.08
C SER A 507 -12.33 1.18 9.66
N VAL A 508 -12.10 1.46 8.37
CA VAL A 508 -11.51 2.73 7.93
C VAL A 508 -12.06 3.20 6.59
N ASP A 509 -12.40 4.48 6.49
CA ASP A 509 -12.92 5.15 5.30
C ASP A 509 -11.82 5.61 4.32
N PHE A 510 -10.94 4.66 3.95
CA PHE A 510 -9.79 4.93 3.07
C PHE A 510 -10.21 5.45 1.69
N ARG A 511 -11.05 4.70 0.95
CA ARG A 511 -11.43 5.10 -0.43
C ARG A 511 -12.17 6.44 -0.47
N GLU A 512 -12.92 6.75 0.57
CA GLU A 512 -13.65 8.01 0.74
C GLU A 512 -12.67 9.17 1.05
N SER A 513 -11.64 8.90 1.84
CA SER A 513 -10.57 9.87 2.12
C SER A 513 -9.75 10.16 0.86
N ILE A 514 -9.46 9.13 0.05
CA ILE A 514 -8.84 9.30 -1.27
C ILE A 514 -9.75 10.10 -2.20
N ASN A 515 -11.06 9.84 -2.21
CA ASN A 515 -12.02 10.62 -3.01
C ASN A 515 -11.96 12.11 -2.67
N ALA A 516 -11.99 12.45 -1.38
CA ALA A 516 -11.92 13.83 -0.91
C ALA A 516 -10.62 14.52 -1.37
N LEU A 517 -9.48 13.83 -1.20
CA LEU A 517 -8.17 14.33 -1.64
C LEU A 517 -8.14 14.56 -3.16
N LEU A 518 -8.53 13.56 -3.95
CA LEU A 518 -8.46 13.63 -5.41
C LEU A 518 -9.48 14.62 -5.97
N SER A 519 -10.67 14.75 -5.37
CA SER A 519 -11.64 15.77 -5.76
C SER A 519 -11.07 17.18 -5.58
N LYS A 520 -10.39 17.45 -4.46
CA LYS A 520 -9.69 18.71 -4.23
C LYS A 520 -8.55 18.94 -5.23
N LYS A 521 -7.65 17.97 -5.39
CA LYS A 521 -6.39 18.12 -6.15
C LYS A 521 -6.61 18.06 -7.67
N LEU A 522 -7.37 17.09 -8.13
CA LEU A 522 -7.51 16.75 -9.56
C LEU A 522 -8.76 17.37 -10.19
N LEU A 523 -9.84 17.56 -9.43
CA LEU A 523 -11.08 18.17 -9.94
C LEU A 523 -11.21 19.65 -9.56
N GLY A 524 -10.41 20.15 -8.60
CA GLY A 524 -10.50 21.54 -8.13
C GLY A 524 -11.75 21.80 -7.27
N CYS A 525 -12.32 20.77 -6.66
CA CYS A 525 -13.41 20.92 -5.69
C CYS A 525 -12.91 21.75 -4.50
N GLU A 526 -13.62 22.83 -4.17
CA GLU A 526 -13.30 23.63 -2.98
C GLU A 526 -13.56 22.79 -1.73
N SER A 527 -12.52 22.55 -0.93
CA SER A 527 -12.62 21.78 0.30
C SER A 527 -11.45 22.06 1.24
N ASP A 528 -11.78 22.17 2.53
CA ASP A 528 -10.81 22.27 3.63
C ASP A 528 -10.29 20.89 4.07
N PHE A 529 -10.63 19.82 3.34
CA PHE A 529 -10.17 18.46 3.64
C PHE A 529 -8.65 18.37 3.63
N GLU A 530 -8.10 17.76 4.69
CA GLU A 530 -6.68 17.48 4.88
C GLU A 530 -6.54 16.12 5.56
N LEU A 531 -5.62 15.29 5.05
CA LEU A 531 -5.31 14.00 5.65
C LEU A 531 -4.35 14.18 6.83
N PRO A 532 -4.50 13.41 7.92
CA PRO A 532 -3.47 13.27 8.95
C PRO A 532 -2.15 12.72 8.38
N THR A 533 -1.03 13.05 9.01
CA THR A 533 0.31 12.62 8.58
C THR A 533 0.50 11.10 8.69
N VAL A 534 0.12 10.49 9.81
CA VAL A 534 0.10 9.02 9.98
C VAL A 534 -1.23 8.59 10.57
N ILE A 535 -1.87 7.62 9.94
CA ILE A 535 -3.06 6.91 10.38
C ILE A 535 -2.65 5.45 10.61
N TRP A 536 -2.56 5.05 11.86
CA TRP A 536 -2.04 3.74 12.26
C TRP A 536 -3.13 2.85 12.83
N GLN A 537 -3.22 1.61 12.35
CA GLN A 537 -4.12 0.61 12.92
C GLN A 537 -3.54 0.11 14.25
N ASP A 538 -4.22 0.43 15.35
CA ASP A 538 -3.77 0.05 16.70
C ASP A 538 -3.73 -1.47 16.82
N ASN A 539 -2.55 -2.02 17.15
CA ASN A 539 -2.36 -3.47 17.27
C ASN A 539 -3.02 -4.07 18.52
N SER A 540 -3.42 -3.25 19.49
CA SER A 540 -3.95 -3.69 20.77
C SER A 540 -5.47 -3.95 20.79
N GLN A 541 -6.19 -3.51 19.76
CA GLN A 541 -7.66 -3.60 19.69
C GLN A 541 -8.15 -3.86 18.26
N ALA A 542 -9.28 -4.56 18.14
CA ALA A 542 -9.95 -4.77 16.87
C ALA A 542 -10.48 -3.44 16.29
N GLN A 543 -10.28 -3.23 14.99
CA GLN A 543 -10.88 -2.12 14.24
C GLN A 543 -10.62 -0.72 14.82
N ASN A 544 -9.52 -0.49 15.54
CA ASN A 544 -9.17 0.80 16.10
C ASN A 544 -8.03 1.45 15.31
N TRP A 545 -8.16 2.75 15.02
CA TRP A 545 -7.16 3.52 14.30
C TRP A 545 -6.83 4.80 15.08
N LEU A 546 -5.55 5.19 15.05
CA LEU A 546 -5.03 6.35 15.76
C LEU A 546 -4.23 7.23 14.81
N THR A 547 -4.23 8.54 15.06
CA THR A 547 -3.37 9.47 14.33
C THR A 547 -2.05 9.68 15.07
N LEU A 548 -0.96 9.76 14.32
CA LEU A 548 0.38 10.05 14.82
C LEU A 548 1.01 11.17 13.97
N GLU A 549 1.97 11.89 14.57
CA GLU A 549 2.62 13.02 13.90
C GLU A 549 3.69 12.59 12.89
N ASP A 550 4.36 11.46 13.13
CA ASP A 550 5.47 10.96 12.31
C ASP A 550 5.61 9.43 12.42
N PHE A 551 6.38 8.84 11.50
CA PHE A 551 6.84 7.46 11.54
C PHE A 551 8.36 7.42 11.74
N GLY A 552 8.78 7.12 12.98
CA GLY A 552 10.17 7.20 13.43
C GLY A 552 10.55 8.53 14.07
N GLY A 553 11.87 8.80 14.14
CA GLY A 553 12.42 10.06 14.66
C GLY A 553 12.40 10.23 16.18
N GLN A 554 12.15 9.16 16.93
CA GLN A 554 12.04 9.23 18.39
C GLN A 554 13.40 9.48 19.04
N GLU A 555 13.48 10.51 19.89
CA GLU A 555 14.68 10.81 20.68
C GLU A 555 14.82 9.87 21.88
N GLN A 556 13.69 9.41 22.42
CA GLN A 556 13.69 8.48 23.55
C GLN A 556 13.86 7.04 23.08
N LYS A 557 14.78 6.34 23.75
CA LYS A 557 15.04 4.93 23.54
C LYS A 557 14.89 4.18 24.86
N LEU A 558 14.18 3.06 24.85
CA LEU A 558 14.29 2.06 25.90
C LEU A 558 15.46 1.14 25.52
N GLN A 559 16.57 1.26 26.26
CA GLN A 559 17.70 0.37 26.11
C GLN A 559 17.53 -0.85 27.02
N LEU A 560 17.69 -2.04 26.44
CA LEU A 560 17.71 -3.32 27.15
C LEU A 560 19.08 -3.96 26.98
N GLN A 561 19.72 -4.33 28.09
CA GLN A 561 20.95 -5.15 28.02
C GLN A 561 20.61 -6.59 27.66
N LEU A 562 21.45 -7.22 26.83
CA LEU A 562 21.16 -8.56 26.33
C LEU A 562 21.37 -9.65 27.39
N GLY A 563 22.24 -9.43 28.37
CA GLY A 563 22.39 -10.36 29.49
C GLY A 563 23.75 -10.26 30.17
N GLN A 564 24.23 -11.39 30.63
CA GLN A 564 25.56 -11.58 31.20
C GLN A 564 26.24 -12.73 30.44
N ASP A 565 27.57 -12.80 30.54
CA ASP A 565 28.40 -13.83 29.92
C ASP A 565 28.39 -13.85 28.39
N CYS A 566 29.23 -14.72 27.84
CA CYS A 566 29.28 -15.01 26.42
C CYS A 566 28.41 -16.24 26.09
N GLN A 567 27.59 -16.16 25.06
CA GLN A 567 26.85 -17.29 24.50
C GLN A 567 27.25 -17.52 23.05
N SER A 568 27.01 -18.73 22.53
CA SER A 568 27.41 -19.06 21.17
C SER A 568 26.28 -19.67 20.34
N ILE A 569 26.27 -19.35 19.06
CA ILE A 569 25.34 -19.84 18.04
C ILE A 569 26.14 -20.73 17.09
N GLN A 570 25.74 -21.99 16.97
CA GLN A 570 26.29 -22.90 15.95
C GLN A 570 25.57 -22.68 14.63
N ASN A 571 26.29 -22.48 13.53
CA ASN A 571 25.64 -22.36 12.22
C ASN A 571 25.16 -23.73 11.69
N GLN A 572 25.97 -24.77 11.86
CA GLN A 572 25.70 -26.06 11.26
C GLN A 572 24.58 -26.82 11.97
N TYR A 573 23.67 -27.38 11.17
CA TYR A 573 22.63 -28.32 11.62
C TYR A 573 22.99 -29.75 11.23
N PRO A 574 22.49 -30.76 11.96
CA PRO A 574 22.44 -32.13 11.46
C PRO A 574 21.78 -32.18 10.07
N GLU A 575 22.26 -33.06 9.19
CA GLU A 575 21.81 -33.14 7.80
C GLU A 575 20.29 -33.34 7.67
N GLU A 576 19.69 -34.13 8.56
CA GLU A 576 18.25 -34.36 8.60
C GLU A 576 17.47 -33.06 8.84
N ASP A 577 17.86 -32.29 9.87
CA ASP A 577 17.21 -31.01 10.19
C ASP A 577 17.45 -29.97 9.10
N TYR A 578 18.68 -29.88 8.58
CA TYR A 578 18.98 -28.98 7.47
C TYR A 578 18.05 -29.24 6.27
N ASN A 579 17.94 -30.50 5.85
CA ASN A 579 17.13 -30.86 4.68
C ASN A 579 15.63 -30.63 4.93
N ARG A 580 15.16 -30.87 6.16
CA ARG A 580 13.79 -30.60 6.59
C ARG A 580 13.46 -29.11 6.54
N PHE A 581 14.32 -28.27 7.11
CA PHE A 581 14.19 -26.81 7.11
C PHE A 581 14.32 -26.21 5.71
N ALA A 582 15.26 -26.70 4.89
CA ALA A 582 15.45 -26.26 3.50
C ALA A 582 14.24 -26.55 2.62
N LYS A 583 13.54 -27.67 2.86
CA LYS A 583 12.31 -28.04 2.15
C LYS A 583 11.08 -27.28 2.64
N ASN A 584 11.03 -26.94 3.93
CA ASN A 584 9.89 -26.29 4.55
C ASN A 584 10.38 -25.29 5.61
N TYR A 585 10.58 -24.03 5.21
CA TYR A 585 11.09 -23.01 6.13
C TYR A 585 10.08 -22.69 7.25
N GLN A 586 8.80 -23.01 7.10
CA GLN A 586 7.80 -22.82 8.14
C GLN A 586 8.10 -23.71 9.36
N SER A 587 8.57 -24.95 9.17
CA SER A 587 8.96 -25.77 10.32
C SER A 587 10.18 -25.19 11.05
N PHE A 588 11.11 -24.57 10.31
CA PHE A 588 12.21 -23.82 10.91
C PHE A 588 11.69 -22.64 11.73
N LYS A 589 10.79 -21.81 11.18
CA LYS A 589 10.22 -20.64 11.89
C LYS A 589 9.50 -21.05 13.17
N THR A 590 8.70 -22.13 13.13
CA THR A 590 8.04 -22.67 14.32
C THR A 590 9.05 -23.04 15.40
N GLU A 591 10.09 -23.80 15.05
CA GLU A 591 11.10 -24.25 16.01
C GLU A 591 12.02 -23.11 16.50
N LEU A 592 12.29 -22.11 15.65
CA LEU A 592 13.00 -20.88 16.00
C LEU A 592 12.28 -20.12 17.11
N PHE A 593 10.97 -19.95 16.99
CA PHE A 593 10.18 -19.21 17.99
C PHE A 593 9.98 -20.00 19.28
N GLU A 594 10.05 -21.33 19.21
CA GLU A 594 10.01 -22.23 20.36
C GLU A 594 11.38 -22.40 21.07
N GLY A 595 12.47 -21.86 20.51
CA GLY A 595 13.80 -21.99 21.09
C GLY A 595 14.45 -23.36 20.88
N LYS A 596 14.11 -24.05 19.79
CA LYS A 596 14.53 -25.44 19.51
C LYS A 596 15.60 -25.57 18.43
N VAL A 597 16.03 -24.47 17.81
CA VAL A 597 17.11 -24.47 16.82
C VAL A 597 18.37 -23.82 17.39
N ASN A 598 19.46 -23.84 16.63
CA ASN A 598 20.71 -23.18 17.02
C ASN A 598 20.51 -21.65 17.12
N GLN A 599 20.36 -21.14 18.34
CA GLN A 599 20.07 -19.72 18.58
C GLN A 599 20.45 -19.30 20.01
N ILE A 600 20.45 -17.99 20.23
CA ILE A 600 20.35 -17.37 21.56
C ILE A 600 18.94 -16.81 21.69
N THR A 601 18.25 -17.14 22.79
CA THR A 601 16.91 -16.63 23.11
C THR A 601 16.97 -15.78 24.37
N LEU A 602 16.49 -14.54 24.29
CA LEU A 602 16.47 -13.60 25.39
C LEU A 602 15.03 -13.12 25.60
N ASP A 603 14.55 -13.21 26.83
CA ASP A 603 13.18 -12.85 27.22
C ASP A 603 13.18 -11.74 28.26
N TRP A 604 12.37 -10.71 28.04
CA TRP A 604 12.10 -9.65 29.02
C TRP A 604 10.61 -9.57 29.30
N THR A 605 10.27 -9.50 30.59
CA THR A 605 8.95 -9.03 31.02
C THR A 605 8.95 -7.51 31.07
N LEU A 606 8.07 -6.86 30.33
CA LEU A 606 8.03 -5.40 30.29
C LEU A 606 7.63 -4.80 31.65
N GLU A 607 8.47 -3.92 32.20
CA GLU A 607 8.22 -3.23 33.47
C GLU A 607 7.24 -2.05 33.34
N LYS A 608 7.12 -1.52 32.12
CA LYS A 608 6.26 -0.40 31.71
C LYS A 608 5.69 -0.69 30.32
N ASP A 609 4.62 0.02 29.97
CA ASP A 609 4.09 -0.03 28.61
C ASP A 609 5.16 0.42 27.61
N LEU A 610 5.21 -0.27 26.47
CA LEU A 610 6.11 0.03 25.35
C LEU A 610 5.27 0.50 24.16
N PHE A 611 5.59 1.67 23.63
CA PHE A 611 5.02 2.15 22.39
C PHE A 611 6.15 2.45 21.38
N LEU A 612 6.51 1.42 20.63
CA LEU A 612 7.56 1.44 19.61
C LEU A 612 7.10 2.27 18.40
N ASN A 613 7.97 3.17 17.92
CA ASN A 613 7.77 3.90 16.66
C ASN A 613 9.13 4.16 15.98
N GLY A 614 9.48 3.34 14.99
CA GLY A 614 10.73 3.47 14.22
C GLY A 614 11.51 2.15 14.14
N ALA A 615 12.78 2.26 13.76
CA ALA A 615 13.69 1.12 13.64
C ALA A 615 14.36 0.79 14.98
N THR A 616 14.19 -0.44 15.43
CA THR A 616 14.92 -0.98 16.58
C THR A 616 16.38 -1.17 16.20
N GLN A 617 17.32 -0.74 17.05
CA GLN A 617 18.75 -0.88 16.81
C GLN A 617 19.33 -1.97 17.72
N LEU A 618 20.09 -2.89 17.14
CA LEU A 618 20.80 -3.93 17.88
C LEU A 618 22.29 -3.58 17.88
N ASN A 619 22.87 -3.40 19.07
CA ASN A 619 24.29 -3.15 19.28
C ASN A 619 24.93 -4.45 19.76
N LEU A 620 25.85 -5.01 18.98
CA LEU A 620 26.46 -6.30 19.25
C LEU A 620 27.97 -6.20 19.41
N ARG A 621 28.47 -6.95 20.39
CA ARG A 621 29.85 -7.38 20.47
C ARG A 621 29.91 -8.89 20.23
N LEU A 622 30.46 -9.31 19.10
CA LEU A 622 30.54 -10.72 18.73
C LEU A 622 31.83 -11.07 18.00
N LYS A 623 32.19 -12.35 17.98
CA LYS A 623 33.29 -12.89 17.16
C LYS A 623 32.82 -14.10 16.36
N SER A 624 33.42 -14.32 15.19
CA SER A 624 33.23 -15.53 14.37
C SER A 624 34.42 -16.46 14.56
N SER A 625 34.18 -17.77 14.59
CA SER A 625 35.25 -18.79 14.58
C SER A 625 35.94 -18.93 13.22
N THR A 626 35.43 -18.25 12.19
CA THR A 626 35.97 -18.22 10.82
C THR A 626 36.12 -16.78 10.34
N ASP A 627 36.64 -16.60 9.12
CA ASP A 627 36.91 -15.30 8.51
C ASP A 627 35.71 -14.68 7.79
N LYS A 628 34.51 -15.20 8.07
CA LYS A 628 33.22 -14.74 7.55
C LYS A 628 32.10 -15.08 8.54
N GLY A 629 30.89 -14.64 8.23
CA GLY A 629 29.68 -15.02 8.97
C GLY A 629 28.52 -14.06 8.68
N LEU A 630 27.32 -14.50 9.03
CA LEU A 630 26.12 -13.67 9.00
C LEU A 630 25.38 -13.78 10.34
N ILE A 631 24.71 -12.70 10.74
CA ILE A 631 23.88 -12.64 11.95
C ILE A 631 22.46 -12.22 11.56
N SER A 632 21.49 -12.91 12.16
CA SER A 632 20.06 -12.70 11.99
C SER A 632 19.42 -12.45 13.35
N ALA A 633 18.42 -11.57 13.37
CA ALA A 633 17.68 -11.22 14.58
C ALA A 633 16.17 -11.17 14.30
N GLN A 634 15.36 -11.69 15.22
CA GLN A 634 13.90 -11.46 15.24
C GLN A 634 13.45 -11.05 16.64
N LEU A 635 12.63 -10.01 16.72
CA LEU A 635 12.01 -9.51 17.95
C LEU A 635 10.52 -9.86 17.92
N LEU A 636 10.03 -10.49 18.98
CA LEU A 636 8.66 -11.00 19.07
C LEU A 636 7.92 -10.46 20.29
N ASP A 637 6.64 -10.17 20.08
CA ASP A 637 5.64 -10.15 21.14
C ASP A 637 5.25 -11.60 21.41
N PHE A 638 5.70 -12.14 22.54
CA PHE A 638 5.62 -13.56 22.86
C PHE A 638 4.56 -13.84 23.92
N GLY A 639 3.84 -14.95 23.77
CA GLY A 639 2.76 -15.35 24.65
C GLY A 639 1.38 -15.28 23.98
N LEU A 640 0.46 -16.06 24.53
CA LEU A 640 -0.90 -16.18 24.02
C LEU A 640 -1.67 -14.88 24.22
N ALA A 641 -2.04 -14.21 23.12
CA ALA A 641 -2.81 -12.97 23.16
C ALA A 641 -3.61 -12.78 21.85
N LYS A 642 -4.66 -11.96 21.90
CA LYS A 642 -5.38 -11.54 20.69
C LYS A 642 -4.54 -10.53 19.91
N ARG A 643 -4.34 -10.79 18.63
CA ARG A 643 -3.60 -9.95 17.68
C ARG A 643 -4.32 -9.95 16.33
N HIS A 644 -4.07 -8.93 15.52
CA HIS A 644 -4.55 -8.93 14.12
C HIS A 644 -3.82 -10.03 13.34
N THR A 645 -4.54 -10.89 12.64
CA THR A 645 -3.92 -11.78 11.66
C THR A 645 -3.58 -10.98 10.39
N PRO A 646 -2.55 -11.36 9.63
CA PRO A 646 -2.02 -10.50 8.57
C PRO A 646 -2.85 -10.50 7.27
N ILE A 647 -3.83 -11.40 7.13
CA ILE A 647 -4.63 -11.56 5.91
C ILE A 647 -6.09 -11.20 6.21
N PRO A 648 -6.69 -10.24 5.48
CA PRO A 648 -8.08 -9.87 5.68
C PRO A 648 -9.02 -10.99 5.24
N THR A 649 -10.13 -11.12 5.94
CA THR A 649 -11.19 -12.08 5.63
C THR A 649 -12.48 -11.35 5.26
N PRO A 650 -13.28 -11.86 4.31
CA PRO A 650 -14.60 -11.30 4.03
C PRO A 650 -15.49 -11.26 5.29
N ILE A 651 -16.04 -10.08 5.57
CA ILE A 651 -17.15 -9.89 6.49
C ILE A 651 -18.45 -10.14 5.73
N GLU A 652 -18.63 -9.43 4.61
CA GLU A 652 -19.81 -9.56 3.74
C GLU A 652 -19.39 -9.55 2.26
N PRO A 653 -19.81 -10.53 1.44
CA PRO A 653 -19.42 -10.59 0.05
C PRO A 653 -20.26 -9.65 -0.81
N ARG A 654 -19.61 -8.91 -1.72
CA ARG A 654 -20.24 -8.10 -2.79
C ARG A 654 -21.28 -7.08 -2.29
N VAL A 655 -21.05 -6.48 -1.12
CA VAL A 655 -21.94 -5.46 -0.54
C VAL A 655 -21.46 -4.03 -0.79
N MET A 656 -20.20 -3.84 -1.19
CA MET A 656 -19.65 -2.52 -1.47
C MET A 656 -19.84 -2.16 -2.94
N ASP A 657 -20.83 -1.32 -3.25
CA ASP A 657 -21.05 -0.84 -4.61
C ASP A 657 -20.07 0.29 -4.95
N ASN A 658 -19.37 0.15 -6.08
CA ASN A 658 -18.42 1.15 -6.55
C ASN A 658 -19.08 2.20 -7.45
N GLY A 659 -20.33 2.01 -7.87
CA GLY A 659 -21.11 2.95 -8.67
C GLY A 659 -22.61 2.68 -8.53
N ARG A 660 -23.22 2.12 -9.57
CA ARG A 660 -24.62 1.66 -9.60
C ARG A 660 -24.69 0.25 -10.15
N TYR A 661 -24.69 -0.74 -9.26
CA TYR A 661 -24.42 -2.14 -9.58
C TYR A 661 -23.12 -2.34 -10.36
N TYR A 662 -22.09 -1.54 -10.04
CA TYR A 662 -20.82 -1.54 -10.76
C TYR A 662 -19.71 -2.11 -9.89
N MET A 663 -19.06 -3.17 -10.37
CA MET A 663 -17.90 -3.82 -9.74
C MET A 663 -18.06 -4.01 -8.22
N LEU A 664 -19.12 -4.71 -7.81
CA LEU A 664 -19.41 -4.98 -6.40
C LEU A 664 -18.22 -5.65 -5.71
N ASP A 665 -17.72 -5.03 -4.64
CA ASP A 665 -16.57 -5.49 -3.89
C ASP A 665 -17.00 -6.14 -2.56
N ASN A 666 -16.15 -7.03 -2.04
CA ASN A 666 -16.35 -7.63 -0.73
C ASN A 666 -15.96 -6.61 0.34
N LEU A 667 -16.75 -6.54 1.42
CA LEU A 667 -16.32 -5.89 2.65
C LEU A 667 -15.45 -6.87 3.42
N VAL A 668 -14.23 -6.48 3.76
CA VAL A 668 -13.27 -7.33 4.49
C VAL A 668 -12.76 -6.65 5.76
N GLU A 669 -12.05 -7.39 6.60
CA GLU A 669 -11.32 -6.85 7.75
C GLU A 669 -10.23 -7.83 8.20
N LEU A 670 -9.19 -7.34 8.89
CA LEU A 670 -8.25 -8.21 9.59
C LEU A 670 -8.90 -8.87 10.83
N PRO A 671 -8.93 -10.22 10.91
CA PRO A 671 -9.35 -10.91 12.12
C PRO A 671 -8.50 -10.54 13.35
N PHE A 672 -9.14 -10.27 14.49
CA PHE A 672 -8.46 -10.08 15.77
C PHE A 672 -8.53 -11.37 16.60
N ALA A 673 -7.56 -12.25 16.40
CA ALA A 673 -7.58 -13.64 16.86
C ALA A 673 -6.45 -13.96 17.84
N GLU A 674 -6.65 -14.98 18.67
CA GLU A 674 -5.63 -15.43 19.62
C GLU A 674 -4.47 -16.12 18.89
N THR A 675 -3.23 -15.70 19.20
CA THR A 675 -2.00 -16.21 18.60
C THR A 675 -0.94 -16.41 19.69
N PRO A 676 -0.02 -17.38 19.55
CA PRO A 676 1.01 -17.66 20.57
C PRO A 676 2.15 -16.63 20.59
N HIS A 677 2.35 -15.89 19.50
CA HIS A 677 3.37 -14.85 19.35
C HIS A 677 3.10 -14.02 18.08
N ARG A 678 3.84 -12.92 17.92
CA ARG A 678 3.93 -12.14 16.68
C ARG A 678 5.33 -11.59 16.50
N VAL A 679 5.86 -11.69 15.27
CA VAL A 679 7.11 -11.01 14.90
C VAL A 679 6.82 -9.51 14.80
N ILE A 680 7.46 -8.72 15.67
CA ILE A 680 7.40 -7.26 15.68
C ILE A 680 8.32 -6.71 14.59
N THR A 681 9.56 -7.21 14.56
CA THR A 681 10.59 -6.80 13.60
C THR A 681 11.67 -7.87 13.46
N LYS A 682 12.43 -7.83 12.36
CA LYS A 682 13.56 -8.71 12.07
C LYS A 682 14.63 -7.96 11.28
N GLY A 683 15.84 -8.52 11.20
CA GLY A 683 16.92 -7.95 10.40
C GLY A 683 18.08 -8.92 10.22
N PHE A 684 18.89 -8.66 9.19
CA PHE A 684 19.97 -9.54 8.75
C PHE A 684 21.23 -8.72 8.43
N LEU A 685 22.42 -9.26 8.72
CA LEU A 685 23.68 -8.58 8.45
C LEU A 685 24.81 -9.56 8.10
N ASN A 686 25.59 -9.20 7.09
CA ASN A 686 26.89 -9.84 6.82
C ASN A 686 27.97 -9.17 7.69
N LEU A 687 28.75 -9.96 8.44
CA LEU A 687 29.77 -9.44 9.38
C LEU A 687 30.88 -8.62 8.68
N GLN A 688 31.07 -8.83 7.38
CA GLN A 688 32.01 -8.07 6.56
C GLN A 688 31.46 -6.70 6.14
N ASN A 689 30.16 -6.42 6.32
CA ASN A 689 29.51 -5.13 6.04
C ASN A 689 29.03 -4.44 7.32
N ARG A 690 29.65 -4.77 8.46
CA ARG A 690 29.26 -4.33 9.81
C ARG A 690 29.25 -2.83 10.03
N THR A 691 30.00 -2.05 9.26
CA THR A 691 30.07 -0.58 9.43
C THR A 691 29.11 0.16 8.49
N ASN A 692 29.03 -0.21 7.21
CA ASN A 692 28.06 0.36 6.26
C ASN A 692 28.00 -0.46 4.95
N LEU A 693 27.08 -0.09 4.06
CA LEU A 693 26.88 -0.75 2.77
C LEU A 693 28.01 -0.58 1.75
N LEU A 694 28.87 0.43 1.90
CA LEU A 694 29.92 0.77 0.95
C LEU A 694 31.32 0.32 1.38
N SER A 695 31.44 -0.27 2.58
CA SER A 695 32.69 -0.75 3.15
C SER A 695 32.60 -2.24 3.41
N VAL A 696 33.45 -3.00 2.74
CA VAL A 696 33.65 -4.42 2.98
C VAL A 696 34.95 -4.58 3.77
N GLU A 697 34.85 -5.22 4.92
CA GLU A 697 35.95 -5.36 5.86
C GLU A 697 36.31 -6.83 6.10
N GLU A 698 37.55 -7.05 6.56
CA GLU A 698 37.99 -8.35 7.01
C GLU A 698 37.26 -8.74 8.31
N VAL A 699 36.98 -10.03 8.45
CA VAL A 699 36.65 -10.66 9.73
C VAL A 699 37.83 -11.57 10.06
N THR A 700 38.52 -11.28 11.16
CA THR A 700 39.59 -12.16 11.65
C THR A 700 38.99 -13.18 12.61
N PRO A 701 39.24 -14.49 12.43
CA PRO A 701 38.75 -15.52 13.34
C PRO A 701 39.08 -15.19 14.81
N ASP A 702 38.10 -15.43 15.68
CA ASP A 702 38.17 -15.25 17.12
C ASP A 702 38.44 -13.82 17.64
N GLN A 703 38.42 -12.81 16.77
CA GLN A 703 38.50 -11.42 17.18
C GLN A 703 37.13 -10.80 17.43
N TRP A 704 37.03 -10.03 18.50
CA TRP A 704 35.83 -9.27 18.83
C TRP A 704 35.56 -8.17 17.81
N LEU A 705 34.36 -8.17 17.28
CA LEU A 705 33.78 -7.14 16.42
C LEU A 705 32.72 -6.41 17.23
N GLU A 706 32.68 -5.09 17.12
CA GLU A 706 31.67 -4.23 17.74
C GLU A 706 30.98 -3.43 16.65
N PHE A 707 29.67 -3.56 16.54
CA PHE A 707 28.88 -2.90 15.52
C PHE A 707 27.40 -2.78 15.91
N SER A 708 26.66 -2.00 15.12
CA SER A 708 25.23 -1.83 15.29
C SER A 708 24.52 -2.00 13.95
N PHE A 709 23.31 -2.54 13.96
CA PHE A 709 22.44 -2.50 12.80
C PHE A 709 20.98 -2.36 13.19
N GLU A 710 20.20 -1.81 12.28
CA GLU A 710 18.76 -1.59 12.46
C GLU A 710 17.96 -2.79 11.97
N LEU A 711 16.91 -3.13 12.72
CA LEU A 711 15.86 -4.06 12.30
C LEU A 711 14.78 -3.29 11.53
N GLN A 712 13.87 -4.01 10.86
CA GLN A 712 12.77 -3.40 10.12
C GLN A 712 11.96 -2.40 10.98
N PRO A 713 11.67 -1.19 10.48
CA PRO A 713 10.94 -0.18 11.23
C PRO A 713 9.47 -0.55 11.39
N THR A 714 8.88 -0.20 12.53
CA THR A 714 7.47 -0.53 12.81
C THR A 714 6.85 0.44 13.83
N ILE A 715 5.54 0.31 14.03
CA ILE A 715 4.76 0.96 15.09
C ILE A 715 4.03 -0.13 15.84
N TYR A 716 4.31 -0.28 17.14
CA TYR A 716 3.79 -1.40 17.93
C TYR A 716 3.62 -1.05 19.41
N LYS A 717 2.48 -1.42 20.01
CA LYS A 717 2.21 -1.30 21.45
C LYS A 717 2.28 -2.65 22.14
N MET A 718 2.92 -2.67 23.30
CA MET A 718 2.88 -3.76 24.28
C MET A 718 2.62 -3.18 25.66
N LYS A 719 1.96 -3.95 26.53
CA LYS A 719 1.62 -3.54 27.89
C LYS A 719 2.68 -4.01 28.87
N LYS A 720 2.77 -3.33 30.00
CA LYS A 720 3.46 -3.84 31.19
C LYS A 720 3.02 -5.28 31.48
N GLY A 721 3.98 -6.17 31.68
CA GLY A 721 3.78 -7.60 31.94
C GLY A 721 3.84 -8.48 30.69
N ASP A 722 3.70 -7.93 29.49
CA ASP A 722 3.87 -8.68 28.24
C ASP A 722 5.33 -9.15 28.10
N GLN A 723 5.53 -10.25 27.35
CA GLN A 723 6.86 -10.83 27.14
C GLN A 723 7.42 -10.39 25.78
N LEU A 724 8.57 -9.72 25.82
CA LEU A 724 9.35 -9.39 24.64
C LEU A 724 10.44 -10.45 24.48
N ARG A 725 10.52 -11.10 23.31
CA ARG A 725 11.53 -12.12 23.00
C ARG A 725 12.43 -11.67 21.86
N LEU A 726 13.75 -11.64 22.08
CA LEU A 726 14.75 -11.50 21.02
C LEU A 726 15.37 -12.87 20.72
N VAL A 727 15.44 -13.20 19.45
CA VAL A 727 16.11 -14.41 18.94
C VAL A 727 17.27 -13.98 18.06
N LEU A 728 18.49 -14.41 18.41
CA LEU A 728 19.71 -14.22 17.62
C LEU A 728 20.16 -15.57 17.05
N TYR A 729 20.43 -15.63 15.75
CA TYR A 729 20.74 -16.86 15.01
C TYR A 729 21.53 -16.53 13.75
N THR A 730 22.01 -17.54 13.02
CA THR A 730 22.70 -17.34 11.72
C THR A 730 21.70 -17.52 10.57
N THR A 731 21.61 -18.71 9.99
CA THR A 731 20.84 -19.01 8.78
C THR A 731 19.32 -18.85 9.00
N ASP A 732 18.66 -18.01 8.20
CA ASP A 732 17.20 -18.01 8.07
C ASP A 732 16.81 -18.76 6.78
N PHE A 733 16.18 -19.93 6.94
CA PHE A 733 15.80 -20.78 5.80
C PHE A 733 14.73 -20.17 4.87
N GLU A 734 14.07 -19.08 5.28
CA GLU A 734 13.17 -18.29 4.44
C GLU A 734 13.92 -17.22 3.63
N HIS A 735 14.92 -16.56 4.22
CA HIS A 735 15.47 -15.33 3.65
C HIS A 735 16.90 -15.43 3.15
N THR A 736 17.81 -16.02 3.93
CA THR A 736 19.25 -15.95 3.66
C THR A 736 19.74 -17.15 2.86
N VAL A 737 20.99 -17.09 2.38
CA VAL A 737 21.73 -18.30 1.97
C VAL A 737 21.79 -19.30 3.12
N ARG A 738 21.80 -20.59 2.78
CA ARG A 738 21.74 -21.71 3.74
C ARG A 738 23.11 -22.38 3.84
N ASP A 739 24.06 -21.63 4.38
CA ASP A 739 25.45 -22.06 4.54
C ASP A 739 25.53 -23.29 5.46
N LYS A 740 26.18 -24.37 4.99
CA LYS A 740 26.36 -25.63 5.73
C LYS A 740 27.66 -25.70 6.53
N ILE A 741 28.52 -24.70 6.39
CA ILE A 741 29.84 -24.68 7.02
C ILE A 741 29.69 -24.62 8.54
N ASP A 742 30.53 -25.41 9.20
CA ASP A 742 30.67 -25.45 10.64
C ASP A 742 31.46 -24.23 11.14
N TYR A 743 30.76 -23.11 11.28
CA TYR A 743 31.26 -21.94 11.99
C TYR A 743 30.34 -21.59 13.16
N GLN A 744 30.93 -20.91 14.14
CA GLN A 744 30.28 -20.50 15.37
C GLN A 744 30.39 -18.99 15.52
N LEU A 745 29.30 -18.35 15.95
CA LEU A 745 29.34 -16.98 16.45
C LEU A 745 29.30 -16.99 17.96
N THR A 746 30.22 -16.28 18.62
CA THR A 746 30.17 -16.05 20.08
C THR A 746 29.78 -14.59 20.32
N VAL A 747 28.68 -14.37 21.03
CA VAL A 747 28.15 -13.05 21.37
C VAL A 747 28.44 -12.76 22.85
N ASP A 748 29.04 -11.60 23.12
CA ASP A 748 29.20 -11.06 24.47
C ASP A 748 27.93 -10.31 24.86
N LEU A 749 27.09 -10.93 25.69
CA LEU A 749 25.79 -10.39 26.06
C LEU A 749 25.91 -9.22 27.04
N GLU A 750 26.99 -9.13 27.79
CA GLU A 750 27.25 -8.03 28.74
C GLU A 750 27.59 -6.73 28.01
N GLN A 751 28.25 -6.84 26.85
CA GLN A 751 28.63 -5.71 25.99
C GLN A 751 27.66 -5.48 24.81
N SER A 752 26.52 -6.15 24.80
CA SER A 752 25.51 -6.03 23.74
C SER A 752 24.19 -5.50 24.28
N SER A 753 23.50 -4.68 23.48
CA SER A 753 22.23 -4.05 23.87
C SER A 753 21.23 -3.96 22.73
N LEU A 754 19.94 -3.80 23.09
CA LEU A 754 18.83 -3.54 22.20
C LEU A 754 18.23 -2.17 22.52
N ASP A 755 18.21 -1.28 21.53
CA ASP A 755 17.66 0.06 21.64
C ASP A 755 16.29 0.13 20.93
N LEU A 756 15.23 0.36 21.69
CA LEU A 756 13.85 0.44 21.20
C LEU A 756 13.41 1.91 21.12
N PRO A 757 13.17 2.50 19.92
CA PRO A 757 12.66 3.86 19.79
C PRO A 757 11.23 3.96 20.31
N THR A 758 11.05 4.60 21.47
CA THR A 758 9.75 4.64 22.16
C THR A 758 9.15 6.03 22.13
N MET A 759 7.84 6.10 21.90
CA MET A 759 7.05 7.31 22.13
C MET A 759 6.98 7.59 23.63
N THR A 760 7.00 8.87 24.03
CA THR A 760 6.53 9.28 25.35
C THR A 760 5.03 9.09 25.46
N SER A 761 4.56 8.42 26.50
CA SER A 761 3.16 8.49 26.89
C SER A 761 2.86 9.93 27.33
N HIS A 762 2.14 10.70 26.52
CA HIS A 762 1.54 11.96 26.94
C HIS A 762 0.29 11.72 27.77
#